data_AF-A0A452RW43-F1
#
_entry.id   AF-A0A452RW43-F1
#
_cell.length_a   1.000
_cell.length_b   1.000
_cell.length_c   1.000
_cell.angle_alpha   90.00
_cell.angle_beta   90.00
_cell.angle_gamma   90.00
#
_symmetry.space_group_name_H-M   'P 1'
#
loop_
_entity.id
_entity.type
_entity.pdbx_description
1 polymer ?
#
loop_
_entity_poly.entity_id
_entity_poly.type
_entity_poly.pdbx_seq_one_letter_code
_entity_poly.pdbx_strand_id
1 'polypeptide(L)'
;MKTYLVCPVKTEEDDLETDFYKDLIPLTKNENQQALFSREERDSFHIPIFYSSKKTQSTTHNSAFKQAIEASHRKDSSFTRVHKVIKVLNFTMKTEDLQLSDVFLKALNHLPLEYNFALYSRIFDDFGTHYFTSGSLGGVYDLLYQFSLEELRNSGLTEEEIRNCVRIETKKRRFGFKRTKVEHRCTTNKMSEKYEGSVLQGAEKSISLTRGGRSKYAAALVWEKGNSGPAEKGFSEWLESVKENPAVIDFELAPITDLVRNIPCAVTRRSNLKKAFREYAAKFDPCRCAPCPNNGRPTLLGTECLCVCQSGTYGDNCERRSPDYKSNAVDGSWSCWSSWSTCDATYKRSRTRECNNPAPQQGGKPCEGEERQEEHCTFSIMENNGQPCVSDDEEVKEIDLPETESDSGCPRPVPPENGFIRNEKKLYSIGEEVEISCFTGFTSVGYQYFRCLPDGTWRRGDVECQRETRCLKPVVQEILTISPFQRLYEIGESIELTCPRGFAVAGPSRYTCSEDSWTPPISDSLTCEEDVLTKLKGRCQPGQKQLGSECICMSPEEDCSHYSEDLCVFDTDTSHYFTSSACKFLAEKCLNNQHLDFLHIGSCQDGPQLEWGLERRKLSSNSTKKESCGYDTCYDWEKCSASISKCVCLLPPQCFKGGSQLYCVKMGSSTSEKTVSICEVGAIRCANKKVEILYPGRCSA
;
A
#
# COMPACT_ATOMS: atom_id res chain seq x y z
N MET A 1 -30.59 14.86 34.00
CA MET A 1 -30.36 15.81 32.89
C MET A 1 -31.54 16.76 32.78
N LYS A 2 -31.37 18.04 33.14
CA LYS A 2 -32.30 19.13 32.79
C LYS A 2 -31.51 20.14 31.98
N THR A 3 -31.69 20.12 30.67
CA THR A 3 -31.22 21.18 29.78
C THR A 3 -32.33 21.42 28.76
N TYR A 4 -33.22 22.35 29.06
CA TYR A 4 -34.18 22.88 28.09
C TYR A 4 -33.48 23.99 27.31
N LEU A 5 -32.96 23.66 26.13
CA LEU A 5 -32.67 24.65 25.09
C LEU A 5 -33.81 24.56 24.08
N VAL A 6 -34.87 25.32 24.32
CA VAL A 6 -35.91 25.56 23.31
C VAL A 6 -35.37 26.65 22.38
N CYS A 7 -34.74 26.23 21.28
CA CYS A 7 -34.46 27.14 20.17
C CYS A 7 -35.79 27.47 19.47
N PRO A 8 -36.09 28.75 19.18
CA PRO A 8 -37.26 29.10 18.40
C PRO A 8 -37.09 28.57 16.97
N VAL A 9 -37.94 27.61 16.58
CA VAL A 9 -38.01 27.07 15.23
C VAL A 9 -38.53 28.18 14.30
N LYS A 10 -37.65 28.76 13.48
CA LYS A 10 -38.07 29.61 12.36
C LYS A 10 -38.55 28.67 11.24
N THR A 11 -39.86 28.57 11.04
CA THR A 11 -40.43 27.90 9.86
C THR A 11 -40.40 28.86 8.69
N GLU A 12 -39.61 28.59 7.66
CA GLU A 12 -39.59 29.39 6.45
C GLU A 12 -40.61 28.86 5.43
N GLU A 13 -40.99 29.72 4.47
CA GLU A 13 -42.01 29.40 3.46
C GLU A 13 -41.50 28.38 2.41
N ASP A 14 -40.18 28.22 2.32
CA ASP A 14 -39.50 27.36 1.35
C ASP A 14 -39.36 25.90 1.79
N ASP A 15 -39.54 25.57 3.08
CA ASP A 15 -39.37 24.19 3.58
C ASP A 15 -40.50 23.20 3.17
N LEU A 16 -41.50 23.65 2.39
CA LEU A 16 -42.56 22.79 1.88
C LEU A 16 -42.19 22.26 0.50
N GLU A 17 -41.92 20.96 0.45
CA GLU A 17 -41.55 20.20 -0.74
C GLU A 17 -42.72 19.33 -1.21
N THR A 18 -42.81 19.14 -2.53
CA THR A 18 -43.85 18.33 -3.16
C THR A 18 -43.28 17.47 -4.28
N ASP A 19 -43.58 16.18 -4.25
CA ASP A 19 -43.12 15.21 -5.23
C ASP A 19 -44.31 14.54 -5.92
N PHE A 20 -44.14 14.22 -7.21
CA PHE A 20 -45.14 13.49 -7.98
C PHE A 20 -44.59 12.11 -8.36
N TYR A 21 -45.37 11.08 -8.10
CA TYR A 21 -45.05 9.69 -8.37
C TYR A 21 -46.13 9.07 -9.26
N LYS A 22 -45.72 8.52 -10.40
CA LYS A 22 -46.63 7.80 -11.31
C LYS A 22 -47.20 6.54 -10.69
N ASP A 23 -46.39 5.89 -9.85
CA ASP A 23 -46.67 4.70 -9.06
C ASP A 23 -45.79 4.69 -7.80
N LEU A 24 -45.92 3.67 -6.95
CA LEU A 24 -45.20 3.58 -5.68
C LEU A 24 -43.81 2.92 -5.82
N ILE A 25 -43.41 2.48 -7.01
CA ILE A 25 -42.13 1.78 -7.24
C ILE A 25 -40.92 2.63 -6.82
N PRO A 26 -40.83 3.94 -7.12
CA PRO A 26 -39.73 4.78 -6.65
C PRO A 26 -39.55 4.79 -5.14
N LEU A 27 -40.63 4.63 -4.36
CA LEU A 27 -40.58 4.58 -2.89
C LEU A 27 -40.07 3.23 -2.37
N THR A 28 -40.16 2.16 -3.17
CA THR A 28 -39.56 0.85 -2.86
C THR A 28 -38.07 0.78 -3.16
N LYS A 29 -37.57 1.69 -4.01
CA LYS A 29 -36.13 1.81 -4.24
C LYS A 29 -35.50 2.44 -3.01
N ASN A 30 -35.22 1.62 -2.00
CA ASN A 30 -33.97 1.80 -1.28
C ASN A 30 -32.91 1.86 -2.37
N GLU A 31 -32.17 2.95 -2.48
CA GLU A 31 -30.93 2.89 -3.25
C GLU A 31 -30.20 1.67 -2.71
N ASN A 32 -30.05 0.64 -3.55
CA ASN A 32 -29.23 -0.52 -3.26
C ASN A 32 -27.78 -0.04 -3.22
N GLN A 33 -27.42 0.78 -2.22
CA GLN A 33 -26.05 1.02 -1.79
C GLN A 33 -25.55 -0.18 -0.98
N GLN A 34 -25.99 -1.39 -1.33
CA GLN A 34 -25.26 -2.61 -0.98
C GLN A 34 -24.02 -2.80 -1.88
N ALA A 35 -23.79 -1.93 -2.86
CA ALA A 35 -22.52 -1.85 -3.59
C ALA A 35 -22.33 -0.45 -4.21
N LEU A 36 -21.78 0.51 -3.46
CA LEU A 36 -21.19 1.73 -4.02
C LEU A 36 -20.18 2.33 -3.03
N PHE A 37 -18.99 1.73 -2.96
CA PHE A 37 -17.75 2.48 -2.77
C PHE A 37 -16.66 1.88 -3.65
N SER A 38 -15.88 2.81 -4.20
CA SER A 38 -14.86 2.69 -5.24
C SER A 38 -13.77 1.66 -4.95
N ARG A 39 -13.26 1.07 -6.04
CA ARG A 39 -11.89 0.56 -6.17
C ARG A 39 -10.90 1.48 -5.46
N GLU A 40 -10.51 1.15 -4.23
CA GLU A 40 -9.17 1.28 -3.66
C GLU A 40 -9.24 0.78 -2.20
N GLU A 41 -8.17 0.10 -1.78
CA GLU A 41 -7.97 -0.59 -0.50
C GLU A 41 -8.63 -1.97 -0.32
N ARG A 42 -7.82 -2.99 -0.63
CA ARG A 42 -7.96 -4.37 -0.15
C ARG A 42 -7.78 -4.37 1.38
N ASP A 43 -8.50 -5.28 2.05
CA ASP A 43 -8.44 -5.57 3.50
C ASP A 43 -9.24 -4.66 4.45
N SER A 44 -10.57 -4.76 4.43
CA SER A 44 -11.36 -4.74 5.68
C SER A 44 -12.76 -5.33 5.48
N PHE A 45 -13.23 -6.05 6.50
CA PHE A 45 -14.47 -6.81 6.53
C PHE A 45 -15.71 -6.01 6.08
N HIS A 46 -16.29 -6.40 4.95
CA HIS A 46 -17.49 -5.78 4.36
C HIS A 46 -18.77 -6.09 5.16
N ILE A 47 -19.16 -5.19 6.06
CA ILE A 47 -20.55 -4.72 6.22
C ILE A 47 -20.53 -3.27 6.74
N PRO A 48 -20.53 -2.22 5.88
CA PRO A 48 -20.82 -0.87 6.33
C PRO A 48 -22.24 -0.49 5.90
N ILE A 49 -23.23 -0.76 6.74
CA ILE A 49 -24.55 -0.10 6.63
C ILE A 49 -24.46 1.17 7.46
N PHE A 50 -23.73 2.17 6.95
CA PHE A 50 -23.87 3.54 7.42
C PHE A 50 -24.98 4.20 6.60
N TYR A 51 -26.10 4.44 7.25
CA TYR A 51 -27.31 4.94 6.59
C TYR A 51 -27.58 6.38 7.03
N SER A 52 -27.84 7.26 6.06
CA SER A 52 -28.27 8.63 6.33
C SER A 52 -29.66 8.84 5.77
N SER A 53 -30.62 9.21 6.62
CA SER A 53 -31.99 9.49 6.20
C SER A 53 -32.09 10.74 5.33
N LYS A 54 -31.03 11.56 5.26
CA LYS A 54 -30.94 12.72 4.35
C LYS A 54 -30.73 12.30 2.89
N LYS A 55 -30.11 11.13 2.65
CA LYS A 55 -29.88 10.59 1.29
C LYS A 55 -31.07 9.76 0.80
N THR A 56 -31.81 9.14 1.70
CA THR A 56 -32.97 8.31 1.36
C THR A 56 -34.29 9.07 1.51
N GLN A 57 -34.90 9.43 0.38
CA GLN A 57 -36.20 10.10 0.36
C GLN A 57 -37.35 9.20 0.86
N SER A 58 -37.22 7.86 0.88
CA SER A 58 -38.26 6.93 1.31
C SER A 58 -38.04 6.38 2.72
N THR A 59 -38.48 7.12 3.73
CA THR A 59 -38.67 6.58 5.08
C THR A 59 -40.14 6.25 5.29
N THR A 60 -40.62 5.20 4.62
CA THR A 60 -42.03 4.82 4.66
C THR A 60 -42.33 4.00 5.92
N HIS A 61 -43.38 4.38 6.66
CA HIS A 61 -43.87 3.60 7.80
C HIS A 61 -44.56 2.33 7.26
N ASN A 62 -44.27 1.15 7.85
CA ASN A 62 -44.74 -0.14 7.34
C ASN A 62 -46.27 -0.16 7.13
N SER A 63 -47.05 0.34 8.10
CA SER A 63 -48.52 0.39 7.96
C SER A 63 -49.02 1.41 6.93
N ALA A 64 -48.39 2.59 6.82
CA ALA A 64 -48.82 3.63 5.90
C ALA A 64 -48.46 3.26 4.45
N PHE A 65 -47.31 2.61 4.26
CA PHE A 65 -46.91 2.07 2.96
C PHE A 65 -47.83 0.92 2.53
N LYS A 66 -48.16 0.00 3.44
CA LYS A 66 -49.16 -1.04 3.20
C LYS A 66 -50.49 -0.43 2.76
N GLN A 67 -51.00 0.59 3.46
CA GLN A 67 -52.22 1.29 3.07
C GLN A 67 -52.14 1.95 1.70
N ALA A 68 -50.97 2.43 1.27
CA ALA A 68 -50.76 3.02 -0.05
C ALA A 68 -50.79 1.95 -1.15
N ILE A 69 -50.15 0.80 -0.91
CA ILE A 69 -50.16 -0.35 -1.81
C ILE A 69 -51.59 -0.89 -1.97
N GLU A 70 -52.29 -1.18 -0.87
CA GLU A 70 -53.68 -1.65 -0.89
C GLU A 70 -54.62 -0.64 -1.57
N ALA A 71 -54.31 0.66 -1.45
CA ALA A 71 -55.06 1.68 -2.15
C ALA A 71 -54.82 1.65 -3.67
N SER A 72 -53.58 1.41 -4.11
CA SER A 72 -53.23 1.26 -5.53
C SER A 72 -53.86 0.02 -6.17
N HIS A 73 -54.12 -1.04 -5.39
CA HIS A 73 -54.81 -2.24 -5.89
C HIS A 73 -56.25 -1.98 -6.30
N ARG A 74 -56.93 -1.03 -5.65
CA ARG A 74 -58.33 -0.73 -5.94
C ARG A 74 -58.54 0.00 -7.27
N LYS A 75 -57.58 0.82 -7.68
CA LYS A 75 -57.71 1.72 -8.84
C LYS A 75 -56.35 2.13 -9.38
N ASP A 76 -56.23 2.26 -10.71
CA ASP A 76 -55.04 2.83 -11.35
C ASP A 76 -54.81 4.26 -10.83
N SER A 77 -53.73 4.42 -10.06
CA SER A 77 -53.51 5.59 -9.21
C SER A 77 -52.11 6.14 -9.38
N SER A 78 -52.01 7.47 -9.35
CA SER A 78 -50.76 8.19 -9.15
C SER A 78 -50.78 8.91 -7.81
N PHE A 79 -49.60 9.26 -7.31
CA PHE A 79 -49.46 9.78 -5.95
C PHE A 79 -48.70 11.11 -5.95
N THR A 80 -49.19 12.06 -5.15
CA THR A 80 -48.48 13.31 -4.91
C THR A 80 -48.14 13.39 -3.43
N ARG A 81 -46.85 13.43 -3.09
CA ARG A 81 -46.37 13.57 -1.72
C ARG A 81 -46.15 15.04 -1.40
N VAL A 82 -46.56 15.43 -0.21
CA VAL A 82 -46.35 16.78 0.33
C VAL A 82 -45.68 16.62 1.67
N HIS A 83 -44.46 17.14 1.81
CA HIS A 83 -43.75 17.07 3.08
C HIS A 83 -43.13 18.40 3.52
N LYS A 84 -43.10 18.61 4.83
CA LYS A 84 -42.45 19.74 5.50
C LYS A 84 -41.81 19.24 6.79
N VAL A 85 -40.50 19.43 6.90
CA VAL A 85 -39.72 19.06 8.09
C VAL A 85 -39.77 20.22 9.09
N ILE A 86 -40.04 19.91 10.35
CA ILE A 86 -40.07 20.87 11.47
C ILE A 86 -39.05 20.41 12.50
N LYS A 87 -37.91 21.09 12.56
CA LYS A 87 -36.81 20.76 13.48
C LYS A 87 -36.95 21.56 14.76
N VAL A 88 -36.97 20.87 15.90
CA VAL A 88 -36.97 21.50 17.24
C VAL A 88 -35.54 21.65 17.75
N LEU A 89 -34.74 20.59 17.61
CA LEU A 89 -33.32 20.59 17.97
C LEU A 89 -32.53 19.61 17.11
N ASN A 90 -31.21 19.76 17.12
CA ASN A 90 -30.27 18.81 16.54
C ASN A 90 -29.47 18.13 17.66
N PHE A 91 -29.09 16.89 17.45
CA PHE A 91 -28.24 16.13 18.38
C PHE A 91 -27.16 15.36 17.61
N THR A 92 -26.03 15.17 18.29
CA THR A 92 -24.93 14.32 17.85
C THR A 92 -24.46 13.51 19.04
N MET A 93 -24.35 12.19 18.88
CA MET A 93 -23.87 11.29 19.92
C MET A 93 -22.35 11.32 20.00
N LYS A 94 -21.80 11.10 21.20
CA LYS A 94 -20.36 10.85 21.37
C LYS A 94 -19.99 9.57 20.62
N THR A 95 -18.79 9.52 20.03
CA THR A 95 -18.32 8.38 19.25
C THR A 95 -17.81 7.23 20.13
N GLU A 96 -17.32 7.53 21.33
CA GLU A 96 -16.70 6.58 22.26
C GLU A 96 -17.31 6.67 23.67
N ASP A 97 -17.16 5.61 24.46
CA ASP A 97 -17.71 5.47 25.82
C ASP A 97 -19.21 5.73 25.93
N LEU A 98 -19.97 5.22 24.95
CA LEU A 98 -21.43 5.30 25.00
C LEU A 98 -21.95 4.47 26.17
N GLN A 99 -22.78 5.10 27.01
CA GLN A 99 -23.45 4.41 28.11
C GLN A 99 -24.65 3.64 27.57
N LEU A 100 -24.57 2.31 27.64
CA LEU A 100 -25.65 1.41 27.24
C LEU A 100 -26.77 1.43 28.30
N SER A 101 -28.01 1.23 27.86
CA SER A 101 -29.12 1.06 28.79
C SER A 101 -29.00 -0.27 29.56
N ASP A 102 -29.42 -0.29 30.83
CA ASP A 102 -29.35 -1.50 31.66
C ASP A 102 -30.09 -2.69 31.04
N VAL A 103 -31.21 -2.43 30.37
CA VAL A 103 -32.02 -3.45 29.69
C VAL A 103 -31.24 -4.07 28.52
N PHE A 104 -30.60 -3.24 27.69
CA PHE A 104 -29.81 -3.71 26.57
C PHE A 104 -28.55 -4.44 27.03
N LEU A 105 -27.83 -3.88 28.01
CA LEU A 105 -26.64 -4.49 28.60
C LEU A 105 -26.96 -5.84 29.23
N LYS A 106 -28.10 -5.96 29.93
CA LYS A 106 -28.58 -7.24 30.47
C LYS A 106 -28.82 -8.24 29.35
N ALA A 107 -29.53 -7.86 28.29
CA ALA A 107 -29.79 -8.75 27.15
C ALA A 107 -28.49 -9.25 26.50
N LEU A 108 -27.52 -8.35 26.26
CA LEU A 108 -26.21 -8.71 25.71
C LEU A 108 -25.44 -9.70 26.61
N ASN A 109 -25.49 -9.51 27.93
CA ASN A 109 -24.80 -10.37 28.88
C ASN A 109 -25.40 -11.78 29.00
N HIS A 110 -26.67 -11.97 28.62
CA HIS A 110 -27.33 -13.29 28.61
C HIS A 110 -27.14 -14.04 27.28
N LEU A 111 -26.48 -13.44 26.29
CA LEU A 111 -26.18 -14.13 25.03
C LEU A 111 -25.13 -15.23 25.26
N PRO A 112 -25.36 -16.44 24.71
CA PRO A 112 -24.39 -17.52 24.79
C PRO A 112 -23.13 -17.18 24.00
N LEU A 113 -21.98 -17.71 24.43
CA LEU A 113 -20.72 -17.55 23.71
C LEU A 113 -20.68 -18.39 22.43
N GLU A 114 -21.33 -19.56 22.46
CA GLU A 114 -21.55 -20.37 21.27
C GLU A 114 -22.59 -19.70 20.36
N TYR A 115 -22.32 -19.72 19.05
CA TYR A 115 -23.21 -19.12 18.07
C TYR A 115 -24.58 -19.81 18.06
N ASN A 116 -25.62 -19.08 18.49
CA ASN A 116 -27.01 -19.53 18.42
C ASN A 116 -27.87 -18.46 17.74
N PHE A 117 -28.19 -18.67 16.46
CA PHE A 117 -28.93 -17.70 15.67
C PHE A 117 -30.27 -17.28 16.30
N ALA A 118 -31.02 -18.21 16.90
CA ALA A 118 -32.35 -17.92 17.46
C ALA A 118 -32.32 -16.95 18.65
N LEU A 119 -31.26 -17.01 19.47
CA LEU A 119 -31.09 -16.09 20.60
C LEU A 119 -30.49 -14.76 20.15
N TYR A 120 -29.55 -14.79 19.22
CA TYR A 120 -28.93 -13.57 18.70
C TYR A 120 -29.89 -12.74 17.83
N SER A 121 -30.77 -13.38 17.06
CA SER A 121 -31.73 -12.66 16.21
C SER A 121 -32.72 -11.81 17.02
N ARG A 122 -33.09 -12.27 18.23
CA ARG A 122 -34.00 -11.54 19.13
C ARG A 122 -33.47 -10.16 19.51
N ILE A 123 -32.15 -9.97 19.56
CA ILE A 123 -31.57 -8.66 19.82
C ILE A 123 -32.02 -7.65 18.76
N PHE A 124 -32.11 -8.06 17.49
CA PHE A 124 -32.57 -7.19 16.41
C PHE A 124 -34.07 -6.95 16.44
N ASP A 125 -34.85 -7.94 16.88
CA ASP A 125 -36.30 -7.81 17.06
C ASP A 125 -36.63 -6.83 18.21
N ASP A 126 -35.92 -6.95 19.35
CA ASP A 126 -36.20 -6.21 20.57
C ASP A 126 -35.58 -4.80 20.59
N PHE A 127 -34.35 -4.66 20.08
CA PHE A 127 -33.57 -3.41 20.16
C PHE A 127 -33.32 -2.74 18.80
N GLY A 128 -33.66 -3.41 17.70
CA GLY A 128 -33.40 -2.92 16.35
C GLY A 128 -32.01 -3.26 15.84
N THR A 129 -31.70 -2.77 14.63
CA THR A 129 -30.48 -3.11 13.90
C THR A 129 -29.41 -2.03 13.96
N HIS A 130 -29.80 -0.80 14.28
CA HIS A 130 -28.95 0.38 14.26
C HIS A 130 -29.27 1.30 15.43
N TYR A 131 -28.35 2.21 15.74
CA TYR A 131 -28.55 3.31 16.66
C TYR A 131 -28.26 4.65 15.96
N PHE A 132 -28.83 5.75 16.48
CA PHE A 132 -28.64 7.08 15.94
C PHE A 132 -27.26 7.64 16.33
N THR A 133 -26.45 8.06 15.36
CA THR A 133 -25.17 8.76 15.60
C THR A 133 -25.36 10.26 15.60
N SER A 134 -26.22 10.78 14.72
CA SER A 134 -26.61 12.17 14.63
C SER A 134 -28.05 12.30 14.15
N GLY A 135 -28.69 13.43 14.38
CA GLY A 135 -30.01 13.70 13.83
C GLY A 135 -30.68 14.95 14.37
N SER A 136 -31.97 15.08 14.08
CA SER A 136 -32.82 16.14 14.60
C SER A 136 -34.00 15.54 15.36
N LEU A 137 -34.50 16.24 16.38
CA LEU A 137 -35.80 15.97 16.99
C LEU A 137 -36.80 17.00 16.49
N GLY A 138 -38.02 16.55 16.21
CA GLY A 138 -39.12 17.43 15.83
C GLY A 138 -40.27 16.66 15.23
N GLY A 139 -40.79 17.13 14.09
CA GLY A 139 -41.86 16.46 13.38
C GLY A 139 -41.75 16.63 11.87
N VAL A 140 -42.36 15.72 11.14
CA VAL A 140 -42.50 15.83 9.68
C VAL A 140 -43.98 15.81 9.36
N TYR A 141 -44.47 16.90 8.77
CA TYR A 141 -45.77 16.90 8.11
C TYR A 141 -45.56 16.18 6.79
N ASP A 142 -46.17 15.02 6.59
CA ASP A 142 -45.96 14.21 5.37
C ASP A 142 -47.27 13.52 4.99
N LEU A 143 -47.83 13.91 3.86
CA LEU A 143 -49.08 13.35 3.33
C LEU A 143 -48.86 12.88 1.90
N LEU A 144 -49.33 11.67 1.62
CA LEU A 144 -49.34 11.08 0.28
C LEU A 144 -50.77 11.07 -0.27
N TYR A 145 -51.06 11.94 -1.22
CA TYR A 145 -52.36 12.02 -1.87
C TYR A 145 -52.46 11.02 -3.00
N GLN A 146 -53.52 10.20 -3.01
CA GLN A 146 -53.81 9.24 -4.07
C GLN A 146 -54.78 9.88 -5.07
N PHE A 147 -54.38 9.96 -6.33
CA PHE A 147 -55.21 10.43 -7.43
C PHE A 147 -55.51 9.30 -8.41
N SER A 148 -56.76 9.19 -8.83
CA SER A 148 -57.14 8.35 -9.98
C SER A 148 -56.47 8.87 -11.24
N LEU A 149 -55.80 8.01 -12.01
CA LEU A 149 -55.17 8.39 -13.27
C LEU A 149 -56.20 8.95 -14.28
N GLU A 150 -57.43 8.45 -14.21
CA GLU A 150 -58.55 8.89 -15.04
C GLU A 150 -58.97 10.35 -14.71
N GLU A 151 -58.99 10.72 -13.43
CA GLU A 151 -59.31 12.09 -12.99
C GLU A 151 -58.15 13.05 -13.33
N LEU A 152 -56.90 12.61 -13.16
CA LEU A 152 -55.73 13.39 -13.57
C LEU A 152 -55.74 13.68 -15.07
N ARG A 153 -56.09 12.70 -15.91
CA ARG A 153 -56.22 12.92 -17.36
C ARG A 153 -57.36 13.84 -17.72
N ASN A 154 -58.51 13.69 -17.06
CA ASN A 154 -59.64 14.59 -17.25
C ASN A 154 -59.31 16.03 -16.87
N SER A 155 -58.43 16.24 -15.89
CA SER A 155 -57.95 17.58 -15.52
C SER A 155 -57.12 18.25 -16.63
N GLY A 156 -56.39 17.49 -17.44
CA GLY A 156 -55.48 18.02 -18.46
C GLY A 156 -54.25 18.74 -17.90
N LEU A 157 -53.92 18.54 -16.63
CA LEU A 157 -52.73 19.09 -15.98
C LEU A 157 -51.50 18.20 -16.22
N THR A 158 -50.32 18.82 -16.34
CA THR A 158 -49.04 18.09 -16.36
C THR A 158 -48.60 17.68 -14.95
N GLU A 159 -47.61 16.79 -14.86
CA GLU A 159 -47.04 16.32 -13.58
C GLU A 159 -46.50 17.49 -12.73
N GLU A 160 -45.85 18.47 -13.37
CA GLU A 160 -45.31 19.66 -12.72
C GLU A 160 -46.41 20.63 -12.29
N GLU A 161 -47.46 20.78 -13.10
CA GLU A 161 -48.63 21.59 -12.75
C GLU A 161 -49.39 21.00 -11.56
N ILE A 162 -49.62 19.69 -11.53
CA ILE A 162 -50.25 19.01 -10.39
C ILE A 162 -49.42 19.24 -9.13
N ARG A 163 -48.11 19.04 -9.21
CA ARG A 163 -47.18 19.28 -8.09
C ARG A 163 -47.28 20.72 -7.56
N ASN A 164 -47.31 21.71 -8.46
CA ASN A 164 -47.43 23.12 -8.11
C ASN A 164 -48.80 23.46 -7.53
N CYS A 165 -49.89 22.97 -8.12
CA CYS A 165 -51.24 23.18 -7.63
C CYS A 165 -51.43 22.61 -6.22
N VAL A 166 -50.96 21.38 -5.98
CA VAL A 166 -50.99 20.74 -4.65
C VAL A 166 -50.16 21.54 -3.64
N ARG A 167 -48.99 22.05 -4.03
CA ARG A 167 -48.12 22.89 -3.17
C ARG A 167 -48.83 24.20 -2.78
N ILE A 168 -49.37 24.94 -3.76
CA ILE A 168 -50.04 26.22 -3.55
C ILE A 168 -51.31 26.03 -2.72
N GLU A 169 -52.13 25.03 -3.05
CA GLU A 169 -53.35 24.75 -2.32
C GLU A 169 -53.07 24.36 -0.87
N THR A 170 -52.02 23.55 -0.62
CA THR A 170 -51.60 23.21 0.75
C THR A 170 -51.11 24.45 1.51
N LYS A 171 -50.29 25.32 0.90
CA LYS A 171 -49.84 26.59 1.52
C LYS A 171 -51.04 27.47 1.92
N LYS A 172 -52.02 27.60 1.03
CA LYS A 172 -53.20 28.45 1.25
C LYS A 172 -54.17 27.86 2.27
N ARG A 173 -54.56 26.59 2.11
CA ARG A 173 -55.62 25.93 2.91
C ARG A 173 -55.13 25.34 4.24
N ARG A 174 -53.84 25.00 4.36
CA ARG A 174 -53.29 24.34 5.58
C ARG A 174 -52.39 25.24 6.41
N PHE A 175 -51.54 26.03 5.76
CA PHE A 175 -50.56 26.86 6.46
C PHE A 175 -50.96 28.34 6.58
N GLY A 176 -52.12 28.74 6.02
CA GLY A 176 -52.66 30.09 6.19
C GLY A 176 -51.86 31.19 5.48
N PHE A 177 -50.96 30.85 4.55
CA PHE A 177 -50.21 31.83 3.76
C PHE A 177 -51.14 32.49 2.70
N LYS A 178 -51.89 33.52 3.12
CA LYS A 178 -52.86 34.23 2.27
C LYS A 178 -52.24 35.03 1.11
N ARG A 179 -50.90 35.14 1.04
CA ARG A 179 -50.17 35.95 0.04
C ARG A 179 -49.84 35.18 -1.25
N THR A 180 -49.98 33.86 -1.29
CA THR A 180 -49.64 33.07 -2.49
C THR A 180 -50.71 33.25 -3.57
N LYS A 181 -50.32 33.76 -4.76
CA LYS A 181 -51.23 33.89 -5.91
C LYS A 181 -51.62 32.47 -6.37
N VAL A 182 -52.92 32.20 -6.42
CA VAL A 182 -53.43 30.93 -6.95
C VAL A 182 -53.45 31.02 -8.47
N GLU A 183 -52.80 30.07 -9.14
CA GLU A 183 -52.84 29.99 -10.59
C GLU A 183 -54.24 29.59 -11.06
N HIS A 184 -54.76 30.31 -12.06
CA HIS A 184 -56.09 30.07 -12.62
C HIS A 184 -56.27 28.63 -13.10
N ARG A 185 -55.21 28.01 -13.63
CA ARG A 185 -55.20 26.63 -14.11
C ARG A 185 -55.46 25.59 -13.01
N CYS A 186 -55.10 25.89 -11.76
CA CYS A 186 -55.35 25.02 -10.62
C CYS A 186 -56.82 25.03 -10.16
N THR A 187 -57.59 26.06 -10.50
CA THR A 187 -58.99 26.20 -10.06
C THR A 187 -60.01 25.92 -11.16
N THR A 188 -59.67 26.18 -12.42
CA THR A 188 -60.63 26.12 -13.55
C THR A 188 -60.37 24.95 -14.50
N ASN A 189 -59.60 23.95 -14.09
CA ASN A 189 -59.51 22.71 -14.86
C ASN A 189 -60.74 21.83 -14.55
N LYS A 190 -61.07 20.90 -15.45
CA LYS A 190 -62.30 20.09 -15.35
C LYS A 190 -62.42 19.31 -14.04
N MET A 191 -61.30 18.86 -13.47
CA MET A 191 -61.28 18.16 -12.19
C MET A 191 -61.54 19.13 -11.04
N SER A 192 -60.82 20.25 -10.98
CA SER A 192 -61.02 21.25 -9.92
C SER A 192 -62.43 21.85 -9.96
N GLU A 193 -63.00 22.14 -11.13
CA GLU A 193 -64.37 22.66 -11.25
C GLU A 193 -65.42 21.68 -10.69
N LYS A 194 -65.21 20.37 -10.91
CA LYS A 194 -66.04 19.30 -10.34
C LYS A 194 -65.98 19.26 -8.80
N TYR A 195 -64.88 19.72 -8.21
CA TYR A 195 -64.63 19.71 -6.76
C TYR A 195 -64.38 21.12 -6.21
N GLU A 196 -65.30 22.06 -6.49
CA GLU A 196 -65.33 23.41 -5.89
C GLU A 196 -64.01 24.21 -6.02
N GLY A 197 -63.32 24.05 -7.15
CA GLY A 197 -62.05 24.70 -7.44
C GLY A 197 -60.84 24.12 -6.69
N SER A 198 -60.93 22.89 -6.16
CA SER A 198 -59.89 22.21 -5.38
C SER A 198 -59.26 21.05 -6.14
N VAL A 199 -57.93 21.03 -6.22
CA VAL A 199 -57.19 19.86 -6.71
C VAL A 199 -57.12 18.81 -5.61
N LEU A 200 -56.87 19.20 -4.36
CA LEU A 200 -56.76 18.27 -3.23
C LEU A 200 -58.02 17.44 -2.99
N GLN A 201 -59.21 18.03 -3.15
CA GLN A 201 -60.48 17.31 -3.01
C GLN A 201 -60.76 16.34 -4.18
N GLY A 202 -60.04 16.49 -5.29
CA GLY A 202 -60.10 15.59 -6.44
C GLY A 202 -59.28 14.31 -6.26
N ALA A 203 -58.49 14.20 -5.19
CA ALA A 203 -57.88 12.93 -4.80
C ALA A 203 -58.98 11.90 -4.41
N GLU A 204 -58.61 10.66 -4.12
CA GLU A 204 -59.52 9.65 -3.57
C GLU A 204 -59.42 9.61 -2.05
N LYS A 205 -58.17 9.58 -1.55
CA LYS A 205 -57.80 9.82 -0.15
C LYS A 205 -56.38 10.36 -0.06
N SER A 206 -55.97 10.74 1.14
CA SER A 206 -54.58 10.98 1.52
C SER A 206 -54.16 9.95 2.56
N ILE A 207 -52.87 9.69 2.64
CA ILE A 207 -52.28 8.73 3.58
C ILE A 207 -51.25 9.49 4.39
N SER A 208 -51.37 9.42 5.72
CA SER A 208 -50.44 10.10 6.62
C SER A 208 -49.15 9.30 6.76
N LEU A 209 -48.04 9.95 6.39
CA LEU A 209 -46.67 9.54 6.69
C LEU A 209 -46.08 10.43 7.81
N THR A 210 -46.93 11.23 8.46
CA THR A 210 -46.58 12.23 9.46
C THR A 210 -45.84 11.61 10.65
N ARG A 211 -44.77 12.29 11.09
CA ARG A 211 -43.94 11.87 12.24
C ARG A 211 -43.91 12.94 13.31
N GLY A 212 -43.89 12.52 14.56
CA GLY A 212 -43.92 13.43 15.71
C GLY A 212 -45.33 13.96 15.99
N GLY A 213 -45.52 14.43 17.22
CA GLY A 213 -46.82 14.80 17.76
C GLY A 213 -47.67 13.58 18.15
N ARG A 214 -48.81 13.83 18.78
CA ARG A 214 -49.76 12.78 19.16
C ARG A 214 -50.49 12.27 17.91
N SER A 215 -50.65 10.95 17.82
CA SER A 215 -51.29 10.25 16.69
C SER A 215 -52.70 10.76 16.38
N LYS A 216 -53.46 11.18 17.41
CA LYS A 216 -54.79 11.79 17.25
C LYS A 216 -54.77 13.01 16.32
N TYR A 217 -53.81 13.91 16.50
CA TYR A 217 -53.71 15.12 15.69
C TYR A 217 -53.15 14.82 14.30
N ALA A 218 -52.20 13.87 14.19
CA ALA A 218 -51.68 13.42 12.89
C ALA A 218 -52.78 12.77 12.02
N ALA A 219 -53.62 11.91 12.62
CA ALA A 219 -54.76 11.30 11.92
C ALA A 219 -55.80 12.32 11.47
N ALA A 220 -55.99 13.41 12.22
CA ALA A 220 -56.89 14.50 11.85
C ALA A 220 -56.41 15.31 10.64
N LEU A 221 -55.14 15.20 10.23
CA LEU A 221 -54.58 15.84 9.03
C LEU A 221 -54.92 15.09 7.73
N VAL A 222 -55.41 13.85 7.85
CA VAL A 222 -55.76 13.01 6.71
C VAL A 222 -57.06 13.52 6.07
N TRP A 223 -56.98 13.71 4.76
CA TRP A 223 -58.11 13.96 3.88
C TRP A 223 -58.66 12.63 3.30
N GLU A 224 -59.98 12.47 3.30
CA GLU A 224 -60.72 11.40 2.63
C GLU A 224 -61.99 11.97 1.99
N LYS A 225 -62.38 11.43 0.83
CA LYS A 225 -63.57 11.85 0.11
C LYS A 225 -64.84 11.59 0.93
N GLY A 226 -65.64 12.63 1.17
CA GLY A 226 -66.91 12.55 1.92
C GLY A 226 -66.81 12.92 3.40
N ASN A 227 -65.61 13.02 3.97
CA ASN A 227 -65.41 13.59 5.30
C ASN A 227 -65.29 15.12 5.20
N SER A 228 -65.74 15.85 6.23
CA SER A 228 -65.38 17.25 6.42
C SER A 228 -63.86 17.28 6.60
N GLY A 229 -63.12 17.63 5.53
CA GLY A 229 -61.67 17.54 5.49
C GLY A 229 -60.99 18.23 6.68
N PRO A 230 -59.67 18.02 6.88
CA PRO A 230 -58.97 18.43 8.10
C PRO A 230 -59.32 19.86 8.51
N ALA A 231 -59.66 20.06 9.79
CA ALA A 231 -60.01 21.37 10.32
C ALA A 231 -58.88 22.38 10.05
N GLU A 232 -59.24 23.65 9.79
CA GLU A 232 -58.27 24.72 9.51
C GLU A 232 -57.23 24.88 10.64
N LYS A 233 -57.59 24.51 11.87
CA LYS A 233 -56.71 24.50 13.06
C LYS A 233 -55.93 23.18 13.28
N GLY A 234 -56.19 22.14 12.49
CA GLY A 234 -55.60 20.81 12.71
C GLY A 234 -54.07 20.82 12.60
N PHE A 235 -53.51 21.61 11.68
CA PHE A 235 -52.06 21.76 11.54
C PHE A 235 -51.43 22.42 12.77
N SER A 236 -52.03 23.51 13.28
CA SER A 236 -51.54 24.20 14.48
C SER A 236 -51.61 23.31 15.73
N GLU A 237 -52.67 22.52 15.90
CA GLU A 237 -52.80 21.59 17.03
C GLU A 237 -51.77 20.47 16.99
N TRP A 238 -51.53 19.90 15.80
CA TRP A 238 -50.46 18.94 15.60
C TRP A 238 -49.08 19.55 15.84
N LEU A 239 -48.82 20.77 15.34
CA LEU A 239 -47.54 21.46 15.50
C LEU A 239 -47.20 21.72 16.97
N GLU A 240 -48.16 22.17 17.79
CA GLU A 240 -47.94 22.32 19.24
C GLU A 240 -47.69 20.97 19.90
N SER A 241 -48.41 19.93 19.49
CA SER A 241 -48.19 18.58 19.99
C SER A 241 -46.80 18.03 19.65
N VAL A 242 -46.19 18.42 18.54
CA VAL A 242 -44.82 18.01 18.13
C VAL A 242 -43.77 18.54 19.11
N LYS A 243 -43.96 19.74 19.68
CA LYS A 243 -43.03 20.30 20.67
C LYS A 243 -43.02 19.47 21.95
N GLU A 244 -44.17 18.95 22.36
CA GLU A 244 -44.29 18.08 23.54
C GLU A 244 -43.86 16.64 23.26
N ASN A 245 -44.12 16.14 22.04
CA ASN A 245 -43.88 14.74 21.65
C ASN A 245 -43.10 14.69 20.33
N PRO A 246 -41.83 15.11 20.32
CA PRO A 246 -41.03 15.08 19.10
C PRO A 246 -40.66 13.64 18.72
N ALA A 247 -40.43 13.42 17.42
CA ALA A 247 -39.84 12.21 16.88
C ALA A 247 -38.44 12.51 16.32
N VAL A 248 -37.62 11.46 16.18
CA VAL A 248 -36.32 11.55 15.51
C VAL A 248 -36.52 11.65 13.99
N ILE A 249 -35.93 12.67 13.39
CA ILE A 249 -36.00 13.04 11.97
C ILE A 249 -34.60 13.39 11.47
N ASP A 250 -34.37 13.39 10.16
CA ASP A 250 -33.09 13.79 9.52
C ASP A 250 -31.83 13.19 10.20
N PHE A 251 -31.82 11.87 10.39
CA PHE A 251 -30.86 11.16 11.22
C PHE A 251 -29.85 10.33 10.42
N GLU A 252 -28.75 10.00 11.09
CA GLU A 252 -27.72 9.08 10.64
C GLU A 252 -27.64 7.89 11.59
N LEU A 253 -27.37 6.71 11.03
CA LEU A 253 -27.39 5.44 11.72
C LEU A 253 -26.03 4.75 11.63
N ALA A 254 -25.66 4.08 12.72
CA ALA A 254 -24.55 3.12 12.75
C ALA A 254 -25.05 1.75 13.25
N PRO A 255 -24.39 0.64 12.87
CA PRO A 255 -24.80 -0.70 13.26
C PRO A 255 -24.85 -0.88 14.78
N ILE A 256 -25.90 -1.52 15.30
CA ILE A 256 -26.03 -1.79 16.74
C ILE A 256 -24.91 -2.71 17.27
N THR A 257 -24.27 -3.47 16.38
CA THR A 257 -23.12 -4.32 16.72
C THR A 257 -21.92 -3.52 17.21
N ASP A 258 -21.82 -2.24 16.87
CA ASP A 258 -20.69 -1.39 17.25
C ASP A 258 -20.78 -0.91 18.70
N LEU A 259 -21.99 -0.97 19.29
CA LEU A 259 -22.24 -0.71 20.70
C LEU A 259 -21.77 -1.85 21.61
N VAL A 260 -21.47 -3.02 21.04
CA VAL A 260 -21.01 -4.20 21.79
C VAL A 260 -19.51 -4.05 22.06
N ARG A 261 -19.22 -3.21 23.06
CA ARG A 261 -17.88 -2.91 23.58
C ARG A 261 -17.90 -2.90 25.09
N ASN A 262 -16.75 -3.11 25.73
CA ASN A 262 -16.60 -3.02 27.19
C ASN A 262 -17.54 -3.96 27.98
N ILE A 263 -17.85 -5.13 27.40
CA ILE A 263 -18.59 -6.21 28.07
C ILE A 263 -17.75 -7.49 28.08
N PRO A 264 -18.00 -8.44 29.00
CA PRO A 264 -17.32 -9.72 28.98
C PRO A 264 -17.46 -10.42 27.62
N CYS A 265 -16.35 -10.89 27.06
CA CYS A 265 -16.29 -11.54 25.75
C CYS A 265 -16.86 -10.67 24.61
N ALA A 266 -16.65 -9.34 24.67
CA ALA A 266 -17.21 -8.39 23.71
C ALA A 266 -16.86 -8.73 22.25
N VAL A 267 -15.61 -9.06 21.96
CA VAL A 267 -15.15 -9.41 20.60
C VAL A 267 -15.89 -10.65 20.09
N THR A 268 -16.00 -11.69 20.92
CA THR A 268 -16.71 -12.93 20.60
C THR A 268 -18.19 -12.65 20.30
N ARG A 269 -18.89 -11.94 21.20
CA ARG A 269 -20.31 -11.63 21.05
C ARG A 269 -20.59 -10.70 19.86
N ARG A 270 -19.74 -9.70 19.64
CA ARG A 270 -19.82 -8.79 18.49
C ARG A 270 -19.67 -9.54 17.17
N SER A 271 -18.72 -10.48 17.08
CA SER A 271 -18.55 -11.34 15.91
C SER A 271 -19.78 -12.22 15.65
N ASN A 272 -20.30 -12.88 16.70
CA ASN A 272 -21.52 -13.67 16.60
C ASN A 272 -22.75 -12.83 16.20
N LEU A 273 -22.90 -11.61 16.73
CA LEU A 273 -23.97 -10.68 16.33
C LEU A 273 -23.84 -10.24 14.87
N LYS A 274 -22.62 -9.98 14.38
CA LYS A 274 -22.40 -9.69 12.95
C LYS A 274 -22.80 -10.87 12.06
N LYS A 275 -22.48 -12.10 12.47
CA LYS A 275 -22.92 -13.32 11.77
C LYS A 275 -24.45 -13.45 11.79
N ALA A 276 -25.08 -13.27 12.95
CA ALA A 276 -26.53 -13.34 13.10
C ALA A 276 -27.25 -12.25 12.29
N PHE A 277 -26.70 -11.04 12.21
CA PHE A 277 -27.26 -9.96 11.41
C PHE A 277 -27.34 -10.31 9.92
N ARG A 278 -26.31 -10.98 9.37
CA ARG A 278 -26.31 -11.43 7.97
C ARG A 278 -27.45 -12.41 7.70
N GLU A 279 -27.64 -13.39 8.58
CA GLU A 279 -28.73 -14.36 8.48
C GLU A 279 -30.10 -13.73 8.73
N TYR A 280 -30.18 -12.75 9.65
CA TYR A 280 -31.38 -11.98 9.92
C TYR A 280 -31.81 -11.16 8.70
N ALA A 281 -30.89 -10.40 8.11
CA ALA A 281 -31.16 -9.57 6.93
C ALA A 281 -31.65 -10.40 5.72
N ALA A 282 -31.07 -11.59 5.51
CA ALA A 282 -31.51 -12.51 4.46
C ALA A 282 -32.97 -12.98 4.60
N LYS A 283 -33.54 -12.97 5.81
CA LYS A 283 -34.97 -13.31 6.00
C LYS A 283 -35.91 -12.22 5.48
N PHE A 284 -35.46 -10.97 5.48
CA PHE A 284 -36.27 -9.80 5.09
C PHE A 284 -36.02 -9.35 3.64
N ASP A 285 -35.21 -10.09 2.89
CA ASP A 285 -34.96 -9.81 1.48
C ASP A 285 -36.21 -10.13 0.62
N PRO A 286 -36.71 -9.18 -0.19
CA PRO A 286 -37.83 -9.40 -1.10
C PRO A 286 -37.62 -10.53 -2.13
N CYS A 287 -36.40 -11.02 -2.33
CA CYS A 287 -36.11 -12.15 -3.22
C CYS A 287 -36.93 -13.41 -2.92
N ARG A 288 -37.43 -13.56 -1.68
CA ARG A 288 -38.24 -14.70 -1.24
C ARG A 288 -39.67 -14.65 -1.76
N CYS A 289 -40.11 -13.48 -2.22
CA CYS A 289 -41.41 -13.30 -2.82
C CYS A 289 -41.43 -13.83 -4.25
N ALA A 290 -42.58 -14.37 -4.64
CA ALA A 290 -42.87 -14.69 -6.02
C ALA A 290 -42.96 -13.40 -6.87
N PRO A 291 -42.67 -13.47 -8.18
CA PRO A 291 -42.68 -12.29 -9.02
C PRO A 291 -44.13 -11.83 -9.26
N CYS A 292 -44.33 -10.52 -9.31
CA CYS A 292 -45.65 -9.94 -9.56
C CYS A 292 -45.90 -9.80 -11.08
N PRO A 293 -47.16 -9.96 -11.53
CA PRO A 293 -47.59 -9.62 -12.87
C PRO A 293 -47.21 -8.19 -13.30
N ASN A 294 -47.08 -7.98 -14.62
CA ASN A 294 -46.96 -6.67 -15.27
C ASN A 294 -45.84 -5.76 -14.70
N ASN A 295 -44.67 -6.33 -14.41
CA ASN A 295 -43.52 -5.65 -13.78
C ASN A 295 -43.85 -5.00 -12.43
N GLY A 296 -44.86 -5.50 -11.72
CA GLY A 296 -45.05 -5.18 -10.31
C GLY A 296 -43.82 -5.59 -9.51
N ARG A 297 -43.47 -4.79 -8.49
CA ARG A 297 -42.35 -5.10 -7.61
C ARG A 297 -42.85 -5.75 -6.33
N PRO A 298 -42.45 -6.99 -6.02
CA PRO A 298 -42.79 -7.59 -4.75
C PRO A 298 -42.04 -6.88 -3.62
N THR A 299 -42.74 -6.61 -2.53
CA THR A 299 -42.15 -6.09 -1.29
C THR A 299 -42.62 -6.94 -0.12
N LEU A 300 -41.70 -7.25 0.80
CA LEU A 300 -42.00 -8.06 1.98
C LEU A 300 -42.36 -7.14 3.15
N LEU A 301 -43.61 -7.22 3.63
CA LEU A 301 -44.08 -6.49 4.81
C LEU A 301 -44.44 -7.50 5.91
N GLY A 302 -43.58 -7.63 6.92
CA GLY A 302 -43.75 -8.66 7.96
C GLY A 302 -43.56 -10.06 7.38
N THR A 303 -44.66 -10.81 7.23
CA THR A 303 -44.66 -12.18 6.69
C THR A 303 -45.39 -12.31 5.35
N GLU A 304 -45.92 -11.22 4.81
CA GLU A 304 -46.69 -11.19 3.57
C GLU A 304 -45.91 -10.48 2.46
N CYS A 305 -46.00 -11.01 1.25
CA CYS A 305 -45.49 -10.38 0.04
C CYS A 305 -46.64 -9.60 -0.62
N LEU A 306 -46.47 -8.28 -0.75
CA LEU A 306 -47.40 -7.43 -1.48
C LEU A 306 -46.79 -6.97 -2.79
N CYS A 307 -47.62 -6.88 -3.83
CA CYS A 307 -47.20 -6.40 -5.14
C CYS A 307 -47.38 -4.89 -5.24
N VAL A 308 -46.29 -4.17 -5.48
CA VAL A 308 -46.31 -2.73 -5.79
C VAL A 308 -46.46 -2.55 -7.29
N CYS A 309 -47.62 -2.06 -7.71
CA CYS A 309 -48.00 -2.01 -9.11
C CYS A 309 -47.27 -0.93 -9.90
N GLN A 310 -47.02 -1.19 -11.17
CA GLN A 310 -46.53 -0.22 -12.13
C GLN A 310 -47.69 0.70 -12.57
N SER A 311 -47.41 1.95 -12.92
CA SER A 311 -48.41 2.86 -13.49
C SER A 311 -49.12 2.24 -14.68
N GLY A 312 -50.46 2.30 -14.69
CA GLY A 312 -51.30 1.61 -15.67
C GLY A 312 -51.79 0.22 -15.24
N THR A 313 -51.44 -0.25 -14.04
CA THR A 313 -51.81 -1.57 -13.53
C THR A 313 -52.36 -1.51 -12.11
N TYR A 314 -53.29 -2.40 -11.78
CA TYR A 314 -53.99 -2.46 -10.49
C TYR A 314 -54.58 -3.87 -10.27
N GLY A 315 -55.36 -4.07 -9.21
CA GLY A 315 -55.75 -5.39 -8.70
C GLY A 315 -54.84 -5.85 -7.58
N ASP A 316 -55.27 -6.86 -6.83
CA ASP A 316 -54.59 -7.30 -5.60
C ASP A 316 -53.13 -7.76 -5.86
N ASN A 317 -52.85 -8.22 -7.09
CA ASN A 317 -51.51 -8.63 -7.53
C ASN A 317 -51.04 -7.85 -8.77
N CYS A 318 -51.61 -6.68 -9.05
CA CYS A 318 -51.31 -5.89 -10.25
C CYS A 318 -51.67 -6.60 -11.58
N GLU A 319 -52.64 -7.50 -11.55
CA GLU A 319 -53.05 -8.31 -12.70
C GLU A 319 -53.90 -7.56 -13.72
N ARG A 320 -54.63 -6.53 -13.27
CA ARG A 320 -55.53 -5.73 -14.10
C ARG A 320 -54.75 -4.62 -14.79
N ARG A 321 -55.03 -4.42 -16.07
CA ARG A 321 -54.38 -3.42 -16.92
C ARG A 321 -55.40 -2.33 -17.27
N SER A 322 -55.01 -1.06 -17.18
CA SER A 322 -55.79 0.01 -17.78
C SER A 322 -55.65 -0.03 -19.30
N PRO A 323 -56.63 0.50 -20.07
CA PRO A 323 -56.61 0.44 -21.54
C PRO A 323 -55.35 1.03 -22.19
N ASP A 324 -54.63 1.90 -21.49
CA ASP A 324 -53.43 2.58 -21.98
C ASP A 324 -52.14 1.81 -21.68
N TYR A 325 -52.19 0.77 -20.86
CA TYR A 325 -51.03 -0.06 -20.57
C TYR A 325 -50.78 -1.02 -21.74
N LYS A 326 -49.73 -0.72 -22.53
CA LYS A 326 -49.39 -1.45 -23.77
C LYS A 326 -48.14 -2.32 -23.66
N SER A 327 -47.43 -2.29 -22.54
CA SER A 327 -46.20 -3.06 -22.38
C SER A 327 -46.49 -4.53 -22.10
N ASN A 328 -45.69 -5.42 -22.70
CA ASN A 328 -45.63 -6.84 -22.33
C ASN A 328 -44.21 -7.27 -21.93
N ALA A 329 -43.27 -6.32 -21.86
CA ALA A 329 -41.90 -6.59 -21.42
C ALA A 329 -41.90 -7.06 -19.96
N VAL A 330 -41.06 -8.04 -19.64
CA VAL A 330 -40.86 -8.53 -18.27
C VAL A 330 -39.43 -8.19 -17.85
N ASP A 331 -39.30 -7.31 -16.86
CA ASP A 331 -37.99 -6.93 -16.31
C ASP A 331 -37.45 -8.05 -15.42
N GLY A 332 -36.17 -8.37 -15.57
CA GLY A 332 -35.47 -9.40 -14.81
C GLY A 332 -35.23 -8.98 -13.36
N SER A 333 -35.41 -9.91 -12.42
CA SER A 333 -35.01 -9.74 -11.03
C SER A 333 -34.32 -10.99 -10.48
N TRP A 334 -33.43 -10.75 -9.52
CA TRP A 334 -32.59 -11.79 -8.92
C TRP A 334 -33.42 -12.74 -8.06
N SER A 335 -33.12 -14.04 -8.16
CA SER A 335 -33.48 -15.00 -7.11
C SER A 335 -32.69 -14.75 -5.83
N CYS A 336 -33.13 -15.37 -4.74
CA CYS A 336 -32.36 -15.36 -3.51
C CYS A 336 -30.98 -15.96 -3.72
N TRP A 337 -30.01 -15.40 -2.99
CA TRP A 337 -28.70 -15.98 -2.87
C TRP A 337 -28.76 -17.44 -2.41
N SER A 338 -27.94 -18.28 -3.01
CA SER A 338 -27.68 -19.64 -2.53
C SER A 338 -27.02 -19.61 -1.16
N SER A 339 -27.06 -20.75 -0.47
CA SER A 339 -26.30 -20.91 0.76
C SER A 339 -24.80 -20.76 0.46
N TRP A 340 -24.07 -20.13 1.38
CA TRP A 340 -22.62 -20.05 1.27
C TRP A 340 -22.00 -21.44 1.12
N SER A 341 -21.03 -21.58 0.21
CA SER A 341 -20.21 -22.78 0.11
C SER A 341 -19.44 -23.01 1.42
N THR A 342 -18.96 -24.24 1.58
CA THR A 342 -17.91 -24.52 2.57
C THR A 342 -16.69 -23.64 2.30
N CYS A 343 -15.89 -23.39 3.34
CA CYS A 343 -14.67 -22.62 3.19
C CYS A 343 -13.65 -23.44 2.38
N ASP A 344 -13.19 -22.89 1.26
CA ASP A 344 -12.21 -23.54 0.39
C ASP A 344 -10.78 -23.36 0.95
N ALA A 345 -9.81 -24.09 0.38
CA ALA A 345 -8.40 -24.06 0.79
C ALA A 345 -7.74 -22.67 0.70
N THR A 346 -8.33 -21.75 -0.08
CA THR A 346 -7.86 -20.36 -0.22
C THR A 346 -8.48 -19.40 0.81
N TYR A 347 -9.15 -19.93 1.85
CA TYR A 347 -9.88 -19.14 2.85
C TYR A 347 -10.97 -18.28 2.22
N LYS A 348 -11.61 -18.79 1.16
CA LYS A 348 -12.71 -18.14 0.46
C LYS A 348 -13.93 -19.04 0.45
N ARG A 349 -15.09 -18.42 0.56
CA ARG A 349 -16.37 -19.07 0.30
C ARG A 349 -17.16 -18.24 -0.69
N SER A 350 -18.01 -18.91 -1.46
CA SER A 350 -18.78 -18.28 -2.53
C SER A 350 -20.26 -18.57 -2.39
N ARG A 351 -21.07 -17.66 -2.92
CA ARG A 351 -22.51 -17.86 -3.13
C ARG A 351 -22.89 -17.27 -4.48
N THR A 352 -23.99 -17.76 -5.02
CA THR A 352 -24.49 -17.43 -6.36
C THR A 352 -25.98 -17.12 -6.32
N ARG A 353 -26.46 -16.36 -7.29
CA ARG A 353 -27.89 -16.10 -7.52
C ARG A 353 -28.13 -16.04 -9.02
N GLU A 354 -29.34 -16.36 -9.45
CA GLU A 354 -29.69 -16.39 -10.87
C GLU A 354 -30.70 -15.29 -11.20
N CYS A 355 -30.60 -14.72 -12.40
CA CYS A 355 -31.55 -13.71 -12.90
C CYS A 355 -32.82 -14.39 -13.44
N ASN A 356 -33.60 -15.00 -12.54
CA ASN A 356 -34.74 -15.86 -12.88
C ASN A 356 -36.01 -15.59 -12.05
N ASN A 357 -36.05 -14.57 -11.20
CA ASN A 357 -37.21 -14.24 -10.35
C ASN A 357 -37.74 -12.81 -10.54
N PRO A 358 -38.33 -12.47 -11.71
CA PRO A 358 -38.50 -13.31 -12.90
C PRO A 358 -37.30 -13.19 -13.87
N ALA A 359 -37.22 -14.08 -14.86
CA ALA A 359 -36.26 -13.93 -15.96
C ALA A 359 -36.71 -12.81 -16.91
N PRO A 360 -35.78 -12.01 -17.49
CA PRO A 360 -36.13 -10.96 -18.43
C PRO A 360 -36.72 -11.54 -19.71
N GLN A 361 -37.85 -10.99 -20.18
CA GLN A 361 -38.53 -11.43 -21.40
C GLN A 361 -39.01 -10.26 -22.25
N GLN A 362 -39.17 -10.50 -23.56
CA GLN A 362 -39.77 -9.55 -24.52
C GLN A 362 -39.12 -8.15 -24.50
N GLY A 363 -37.79 -8.10 -24.34
CA GLY A 363 -37.03 -6.85 -24.29
C GLY A 363 -37.05 -6.13 -22.94
N GLY A 364 -37.48 -6.79 -21.86
CA GLY A 364 -37.35 -6.27 -20.50
C GLY A 364 -35.89 -6.17 -20.04
N LYS A 365 -35.68 -5.37 -18.99
CA LYS A 365 -34.33 -5.04 -18.49
C LYS A 365 -33.65 -6.25 -17.84
N PRO A 366 -32.34 -6.47 -18.05
CA PRO A 366 -31.60 -7.49 -17.32
C PRO A 366 -31.46 -7.13 -15.84
N CYS A 367 -31.15 -8.13 -15.00
CA CYS A 367 -30.86 -7.89 -13.59
C CYS A 367 -29.56 -7.08 -13.43
N GLU A 368 -29.58 -6.05 -12.57
CA GLU A 368 -28.41 -5.23 -12.25
C GLU A 368 -27.71 -5.77 -10.99
N GLY A 369 -26.39 -5.93 -11.03
CA GLY A 369 -25.56 -6.39 -9.91
C GLY A 369 -24.77 -7.69 -10.18
N GLU A 370 -24.09 -8.21 -9.16
CA GLU A 370 -23.22 -9.39 -9.29
C GLU A 370 -24.02 -10.70 -9.19
N GLU A 371 -23.70 -11.68 -10.05
CA GLU A 371 -24.28 -13.04 -10.03
C GLU A 371 -23.61 -13.93 -8.96
N ARG A 372 -22.32 -13.72 -8.72
CA ARG A 372 -21.49 -14.49 -7.79
C ARG A 372 -20.81 -13.54 -6.81
N GLN A 373 -20.86 -13.89 -5.54
CA GLN A 373 -20.16 -13.17 -4.48
C GLN A 373 -19.16 -14.09 -3.79
N GLU A 374 -17.98 -13.56 -3.49
CA GLU A 374 -16.94 -14.25 -2.74
C GLU A 374 -16.57 -13.44 -1.49
N GLU A 375 -16.36 -14.13 -0.36
CA GLU A 375 -15.83 -13.52 0.84
C GLU A 375 -14.79 -14.40 1.52
N HIS A 376 -13.95 -13.79 2.34
CA HIS A 376 -13.01 -14.51 3.18
C HIS A 376 -13.74 -15.29 4.28
N CYS A 377 -13.23 -16.48 4.58
CA CYS A 377 -13.74 -17.35 5.64
C CYS A 377 -12.60 -17.98 6.42
N THR A 378 -12.92 -18.46 7.61
CA THR A 378 -12.00 -19.19 8.49
C THR A 378 -12.56 -20.56 8.81
N PHE A 379 -11.69 -21.52 9.08
CA PHE A 379 -12.05 -22.81 9.65
C PHE A 379 -11.33 -22.98 10.99
N SER A 380 -12.01 -23.53 11.99
CA SER A 380 -11.41 -23.78 13.29
C SER A 380 -10.64 -25.09 13.25
N ILE A 381 -9.34 -25.06 13.54
CA ILE A 381 -8.46 -26.24 13.61
C ILE A 381 -8.17 -26.68 15.06
N MET A 382 -8.52 -25.87 16.06
CA MET A 382 -8.25 -26.17 17.46
C MET A 382 -9.40 -26.99 18.06
N GLU A 383 -9.05 -27.99 18.86
CA GLU A 383 -9.99 -28.89 19.52
C GLU A 383 -10.81 -28.13 20.57
N ASN A 384 -12.14 -28.20 20.44
CA ASN A 384 -13.08 -27.36 21.18
C ASN A 384 -13.16 -27.74 22.67
N ASN A 385 -12.40 -27.08 23.53
CA ASN A 385 -12.76 -26.93 24.95
C ASN A 385 -13.81 -25.81 25.17
N GLY A 386 -14.53 -25.40 24.12
CA GLY A 386 -15.51 -24.33 24.11
C GLY A 386 -15.13 -23.16 23.19
N GLN A 387 -16.10 -22.31 22.84
CA GLN A 387 -15.84 -21.11 22.02
C GLN A 387 -15.04 -20.07 22.85
N PRO A 388 -13.94 -19.50 22.33
CA PRO A 388 -13.09 -18.60 23.11
C PRO A 388 -13.83 -17.32 23.52
N CYS A 389 -13.67 -16.92 24.78
CA CYS A 389 -14.11 -15.64 25.30
C CYS A 389 -12.98 -14.62 25.10
N VAL A 390 -13.12 -13.73 24.11
CA VAL A 390 -12.17 -12.65 23.83
C VAL A 390 -12.86 -11.32 24.12
N SER A 391 -12.25 -10.53 24.99
CA SER A 391 -12.70 -9.18 25.35
C SER A 391 -12.00 -8.13 24.48
N ASP A 392 -12.50 -6.89 24.51
CA ASP A 392 -11.79 -5.77 23.89
C ASP A 392 -10.64 -5.39 24.83
N ASP A 393 -9.50 -6.07 24.69
CA ASP A 393 -8.28 -5.71 25.42
C ASP A 393 -7.47 -4.71 24.57
N GLU A 394 -6.89 -3.71 25.23
CA GLU A 394 -5.93 -2.82 24.56
C GLU A 394 -4.65 -3.60 24.29
N GLU A 395 -4.16 -3.57 23.05
CA GLU A 395 -2.88 -4.17 22.69
C GLU A 395 -1.75 -3.36 23.34
N VAL A 396 -1.29 -3.81 24.50
CA VAL A 396 -0.14 -3.22 25.20
C VAL A 396 1.10 -4.01 24.82
N LYS A 397 2.15 -3.33 24.33
CA LYS A 397 3.45 -3.98 24.13
C LYS A 397 3.95 -4.43 25.50
N GLU A 398 4.53 -5.62 25.55
CA GLU A 398 5.02 -6.20 26.80
C GLU A 398 6.01 -5.27 27.57
N ILE A 399 6.70 -4.37 26.87
CA ILE A 399 7.64 -3.38 27.43
C ILE A 399 6.92 -2.23 28.17
N ASP A 400 5.68 -1.92 27.79
CA ASP A 400 4.91 -0.78 28.29
C ASP A 400 4.02 -1.15 29.49
N LEU A 401 4.05 -2.42 29.92
CA LEU A 401 3.32 -2.89 31.12
C LEU A 401 4.02 -2.38 32.39
N PRO A 402 3.31 -1.76 33.33
CA PRO A 402 3.90 -1.28 34.58
C PRO A 402 4.45 -2.45 35.39
N GLU A 403 5.69 -2.32 35.87
CA GLU A 403 6.28 -3.26 36.83
C GLU A 403 5.46 -3.17 38.13
N THR A 404 4.66 -4.18 38.43
CA THR A 404 3.92 -4.26 39.69
C THR A 404 4.89 -4.43 40.84
N GLU A 405 5.09 -3.36 41.63
CA GLU A 405 5.98 -3.30 42.81
C GLU A 405 5.60 -4.29 43.95
N SER A 406 4.60 -5.16 43.77
CA SER A 406 4.08 -6.06 44.81
C SER A 406 4.70 -7.45 44.84
N ASP A 407 5.52 -7.83 43.85
CA ASP A 407 5.98 -9.21 43.76
C ASP A 407 7.36 -9.36 44.41
N SER A 408 7.38 -10.02 45.57
CA SER A 408 8.60 -10.39 46.30
C SER A 408 9.47 -11.33 45.45
N GLY A 409 10.48 -10.77 44.79
CA GLY A 409 11.38 -11.50 43.88
C GLY A 409 12.55 -10.65 43.42
N CYS A 410 13.41 -11.20 42.57
CA CYS A 410 14.57 -10.50 42.01
C CYS A 410 14.31 -10.09 40.56
N PRO A 411 14.72 -8.89 40.13
CA PRO A 411 14.66 -8.48 38.73
C PRO A 411 15.67 -9.28 37.90
N ARG A 412 15.57 -9.21 36.57
CA ARG A 412 16.54 -9.85 35.66
C ARG A 412 17.99 -9.47 36.03
N PRO A 413 18.86 -10.46 36.33
CA PRO A 413 20.26 -10.18 36.64
C PRO A 413 21.00 -9.74 35.38
N VAL A 414 22.12 -9.02 35.58
CA VAL A 414 23.03 -8.68 34.48
C VAL A 414 23.97 -9.86 34.25
N PRO A 415 23.99 -10.48 33.04
CA PRO A 415 24.93 -11.56 32.73
C PRO A 415 26.37 -11.02 32.63
N PRO A 416 27.39 -11.88 32.82
CA PRO A 416 28.79 -11.52 32.58
C PRO A 416 29.03 -11.18 31.10
N GLU A 417 30.13 -10.50 30.81
CA GLU A 417 30.52 -10.18 29.43
C GLU A 417 30.62 -11.46 28.59
N ASN A 418 30.12 -11.42 27.37
CA ASN A 418 29.99 -12.58 26.49
C ASN A 418 29.11 -13.73 27.01
N GLY A 419 28.26 -13.47 28.03
CA GLY A 419 27.29 -14.40 28.58
C GLY A 419 25.83 -13.97 28.36
N PHE A 420 24.92 -14.93 28.48
CA PHE A 420 23.47 -14.75 28.44
C PHE A 420 22.77 -15.66 29.47
N ILE A 421 21.52 -15.35 29.79
CA ILE A 421 20.70 -16.11 30.75
C ILE A 421 19.85 -17.10 29.96
N ARG A 422 19.88 -18.39 30.33
CA ARG A 422 19.15 -19.42 29.58
C ARG A 422 17.65 -19.41 29.83
N ASN A 423 17.24 -19.10 31.05
CA ASN A 423 15.85 -19.10 31.53
C ASN A 423 15.34 -17.67 31.75
N GLU A 424 15.27 -16.86 30.69
CA GLU A 424 14.88 -15.46 30.80
C GLU A 424 13.44 -15.27 31.32
N LYS A 425 13.30 -14.51 32.40
CA LYS A 425 12.06 -14.01 32.98
C LYS A 425 12.21 -12.54 33.37
N LYS A 426 11.08 -11.84 33.50
CA LYS A 426 11.04 -10.48 34.06
C LYS A 426 11.33 -10.46 35.55
N LEU A 427 10.73 -11.41 36.28
CA LEU A 427 10.86 -11.55 37.72
C LEU A 427 11.14 -13.01 38.09
N TYR A 428 12.04 -13.22 39.05
CA TYR A 428 12.42 -14.53 39.56
C TYR A 428 12.00 -14.67 41.02
N SER A 429 11.50 -15.85 41.38
CA SER A 429 11.05 -16.13 42.74
C SER A 429 12.24 -16.23 43.71
N ILE A 430 12.03 -15.92 44.99
CA ILE A 430 13.07 -16.05 46.02
C ILE A 430 13.59 -17.49 46.08
N GLY A 431 14.91 -17.66 45.99
CA GLY A 431 15.57 -18.97 45.95
C GLY A 431 15.63 -19.62 44.58
N GLU A 432 15.03 -19.03 43.54
CA GLU A 432 15.17 -19.44 42.15
C GLU A 432 16.60 -19.18 41.65
N GLU A 433 17.12 -20.10 40.84
CA GLU A 433 18.46 -20.04 40.27
C GLU A 433 18.38 -19.82 38.76
N VAL A 434 19.22 -18.93 38.24
CA VAL A 434 19.37 -18.69 36.79
C VAL A 434 20.68 -19.25 36.30
N GLU A 435 20.63 -19.91 35.15
CA GLU A 435 21.80 -20.50 34.51
C GLU A 435 22.41 -19.49 33.52
N ILE A 436 23.68 -19.17 33.75
CA ILE A 436 24.49 -18.35 32.85
C ILE A 436 25.14 -19.27 31.82
N SER A 437 24.99 -18.92 30.55
CA SER A 437 25.61 -19.61 29.43
C SER A 437 26.41 -18.61 28.60
N CYS A 438 27.49 -19.06 27.97
CA CYS A 438 28.35 -18.19 27.17
C CYS A 438 27.96 -18.22 25.70
N PHE A 439 28.19 -17.09 24.99
CA PHE A 439 27.98 -17.04 23.55
C PHE A 439 28.96 -17.97 22.81
N THR A 440 28.63 -18.29 21.56
CA THR A 440 29.44 -19.20 20.73
C THR A 440 30.89 -18.71 20.64
N GLY A 441 31.86 -19.60 20.89
CA GLY A 441 33.30 -19.27 20.93
C GLY A 441 33.82 -18.90 22.32
N PHE A 442 32.98 -18.96 23.35
CA PHE A 442 33.33 -18.77 24.75
C PHE A 442 32.86 -19.98 25.57
N THR A 443 33.64 -20.33 26.58
CA THR A 443 33.35 -21.42 27.53
C THR A 443 33.15 -20.84 28.93
N SER A 444 32.18 -21.38 29.66
CA SER A 444 31.88 -20.97 31.03
C SER A 444 32.91 -21.57 31.98
N VAL A 445 33.62 -20.70 32.70
CA VAL A 445 34.59 -21.08 33.73
C VAL A 445 34.09 -20.56 35.07
N GLY A 446 33.97 -21.42 36.08
CA GLY A 446 33.43 -21.06 37.41
C GLY A 446 31.99 -21.52 37.65
N TYR A 447 31.34 -21.01 38.70
CA TYR A 447 29.99 -21.40 39.10
C TYR A 447 28.91 -20.63 38.31
N GLN A 448 28.27 -21.34 37.37
CA GLN A 448 27.37 -20.79 36.36
C GLN A 448 25.94 -20.42 36.82
N TYR A 449 25.65 -20.41 38.13
CA TYR A 449 24.30 -20.15 38.64
C TYR A 449 24.26 -18.89 39.51
N PHE A 450 23.30 -18.00 39.25
CA PHE A 450 22.97 -16.91 40.17
C PHE A 450 21.69 -17.24 40.91
N ARG A 451 21.65 -17.00 42.23
CA ARG A 451 20.50 -17.31 43.09
C ARG A 451 19.82 -16.06 43.61
N CYS A 452 18.49 -15.97 43.46
CA CYS A 452 17.70 -14.87 43.97
C CYS A 452 17.59 -14.93 45.51
N LEU A 453 17.91 -13.83 46.18
CA LEU A 453 17.87 -13.69 47.63
C LEU A 453 16.57 -13.01 48.11
N PRO A 454 16.18 -13.20 49.38
CA PRO A 454 14.96 -12.60 49.94
C PRO A 454 14.95 -11.06 49.98
N ASP A 455 16.13 -10.43 49.86
CA ASP A 455 16.31 -8.99 49.82
C ASP A 455 16.16 -8.39 48.40
N GLY A 456 15.79 -9.22 47.42
CA GLY A 456 15.64 -8.82 46.02
C GLY A 456 16.96 -8.74 45.25
N THR A 457 18.08 -9.15 45.87
CA THR A 457 19.41 -9.15 45.24
C THR A 457 19.82 -10.54 44.75
N TRP A 458 20.88 -10.60 43.94
CA TRP A 458 21.41 -11.86 43.40
C TRP A 458 22.69 -12.28 44.10
N ARG A 459 22.72 -13.51 44.61
CA ARG A 459 23.98 -14.21 44.91
C ARG A 459 24.60 -14.64 43.58
N ARG A 460 25.63 -13.92 43.15
CA ARG A 460 26.35 -14.20 41.90
C ARG A 460 27.39 -15.30 42.10
N GLY A 461 27.40 -16.28 41.21
CA GLY A 461 28.51 -17.21 41.04
C GLY A 461 29.68 -16.55 40.33
N ASP A 462 30.88 -17.13 40.47
CA ASP A 462 32.14 -16.68 39.88
C ASP A 462 32.30 -17.11 38.41
N VAL A 463 31.21 -17.10 37.65
CA VAL A 463 31.22 -17.50 36.24
C VAL A 463 31.78 -16.40 35.34
N GLU A 464 32.79 -16.77 34.56
CA GLU A 464 33.37 -15.96 33.50
C GLU A 464 33.24 -16.70 32.16
N CYS A 465 32.92 -15.95 31.11
CA CYS A 465 32.93 -16.46 29.75
C CYS A 465 34.30 -16.21 29.14
N GLN A 466 35.17 -17.20 29.26
CA GLN A 466 36.51 -17.14 28.68
C GLN A 466 36.47 -17.61 27.24
N ARG A 467 37.17 -16.89 26.36
CA ARG A 467 37.22 -17.24 24.94
C ARG A 467 37.88 -18.60 24.80
N GLU A 468 37.27 -19.46 24.01
CA GLU A 468 37.87 -20.71 23.61
C GLU A 468 39.18 -20.40 22.86
N THR A 469 40.26 -21.14 23.09
CA THR A 469 41.61 -20.91 22.50
C THR A 469 41.66 -21.20 20.98
N ARG A 470 40.58 -20.88 20.26
CA ARG A 470 40.33 -21.18 18.85
C ARG A 470 39.72 -19.94 18.18
N CYS A 471 40.16 -19.61 16.98
CA CYS A 471 39.60 -18.49 16.22
C CYS A 471 38.30 -18.90 15.51
N LEU A 472 37.27 -18.05 15.58
CA LEU A 472 36.08 -18.17 14.75
C LEU A 472 36.41 -17.78 13.30
N LYS A 473 35.70 -18.39 12.36
CA LYS A 473 35.71 -17.98 10.95
C LYS A 473 35.41 -16.47 10.86
N PRO A 474 36.25 -15.68 10.15
CA PRO A 474 36.02 -14.25 10.00
C PRO A 474 34.80 -13.97 9.12
N VAL A 475 34.13 -12.85 9.39
CA VAL A 475 33.05 -12.31 8.57
C VAL A 475 33.69 -11.50 7.45
N VAL A 476 33.69 -12.04 6.23
CA VAL A 476 34.21 -11.38 5.02
C VAL A 476 33.09 -11.22 4.00
N GLN A 477 33.23 -10.28 3.06
CA GLN A 477 32.26 -10.08 1.98
C GLN A 477 32.11 -11.35 1.11
N GLU A 478 30.91 -11.58 0.57
CA GLU A 478 30.59 -12.81 -0.20
C GLU A 478 31.50 -13.06 -1.41
N ILE A 479 32.14 -12.01 -1.94
CA ILE A 479 33.06 -12.11 -3.08
C ILE A 479 34.40 -12.78 -2.73
N LEU A 480 34.76 -12.82 -1.45
CA LEU A 480 36.01 -13.42 -0.96
C LEU A 480 35.82 -14.88 -0.59
N THR A 481 36.67 -15.75 -1.12
CA THR A 481 36.69 -17.18 -0.79
C THR A 481 37.77 -17.50 0.24
N ILE A 482 37.36 -18.04 1.39
CA ILE A 482 38.24 -18.48 2.48
C ILE A 482 38.67 -19.93 2.27
N SER A 483 39.96 -20.20 2.35
CA SER A 483 40.55 -21.55 2.29
C SER A 483 41.61 -21.75 3.39
N PRO A 484 41.60 -22.85 4.17
CA PRO A 484 40.56 -23.88 4.21
C PRO A 484 39.27 -23.36 4.85
N PHE A 485 38.10 -23.82 4.39
CA PHE A 485 36.82 -23.41 4.97
C PHE A 485 36.52 -24.24 6.23
N GLN A 486 36.70 -23.63 7.40
CA GLN A 486 36.35 -24.21 8.70
C GLN A 486 35.50 -23.23 9.51
N ARG A 487 34.74 -23.76 10.48
CA ARG A 487 33.93 -22.95 11.42
C ARG A 487 34.79 -22.42 12.58
N LEU A 488 35.80 -23.18 12.97
CA LEU A 488 36.75 -22.92 14.06
C LEU A 488 38.16 -23.25 13.55
N TYR A 489 39.16 -22.47 13.97
CA TYR A 489 40.57 -22.63 13.61
C TYR A 489 41.45 -22.67 14.87
N GLU A 490 42.46 -23.53 14.90
CA GLU A 490 43.40 -23.65 16.02
C GLU A 490 44.53 -22.62 15.96
N ILE A 491 45.16 -22.34 17.10
CA ILE A 491 46.29 -21.38 17.17
C ILE A 491 47.43 -21.88 16.29
N GLY A 492 47.88 -21.03 15.37
CA GLY A 492 48.90 -21.35 14.36
C GLY A 492 48.34 -21.75 13.00
N GLU A 493 47.03 -21.99 12.86
CA GLU A 493 46.41 -22.22 11.55
C GLU A 493 46.27 -20.93 10.76
N SER A 494 46.57 -20.98 9.46
CA SER A 494 46.41 -19.84 8.55
C SER A 494 45.27 -20.06 7.57
N ILE A 495 44.51 -19.01 7.30
CA ILE A 495 43.55 -18.93 6.21
C ILE A 495 44.11 -18.08 5.07
N GLU A 496 43.68 -18.41 3.87
CA GLU A 496 43.97 -17.69 2.65
C GLU A 496 42.67 -17.16 2.04
N LEU A 497 42.63 -15.86 1.79
CA LEU A 497 41.53 -15.17 1.13
C LEU A 497 41.86 -15.03 -0.35
N THR A 498 40.92 -15.45 -1.19
CA THR A 498 41.07 -15.45 -2.64
C THR A 498 39.90 -14.72 -3.30
N CYS A 499 40.17 -14.03 -4.41
CA CYS A 499 39.19 -13.30 -5.19
C CYS A 499 38.89 -14.01 -6.52
N PRO A 500 37.75 -13.72 -7.17
CA PRO A 500 37.44 -14.21 -8.51
C PRO A 500 38.46 -13.74 -9.56
N ARG A 501 38.51 -14.43 -10.71
CA ARG A 501 39.46 -14.12 -11.79
C ARG A 501 39.36 -12.66 -12.23
N GLY A 502 40.51 -11.98 -12.32
CA GLY A 502 40.61 -10.56 -12.70
C GLY A 502 40.67 -9.59 -11.51
N PHE A 503 40.52 -10.10 -10.28
CA PHE A 503 40.57 -9.30 -9.06
C PHE A 503 41.59 -9.86 -8.06
N ALA A 504 42.22 -8.97 -7.30
CA ALA A 504 43.14 -9.29 -6.21
C ALA A 504 42.57 -8.75 -4.89
N VAL A 505 42.94 -9.37 -3.77
CA VAL A 505 42.54 -8.89 -2.44
C VAL A 505 43.25 -7.55 -2.19
N ALA A 506 42.51 -6.51 -1.82
CA ALA A 506 43.03 -5.16 -1.55
C ALA A 506 43.97 -5.07 -0.32
N GLY A 507 44.16 -6.17 0.40
CA GLY A 507 44.96 -6.28 1.62
C GLY A 507 45.75 -7.60 1.67
N PRO A 508 46.25 -7.99 2.85
CA PRO A 508 46.97 -9.25 2.99
C PRO A 508 46.07 -10.42 2.62
N SER A 509 46.58 -11.36 1.82
CA SER A 509 45.81 -12.53 1.40
C SER A 509 45.88 -13.69 2.40
N ARG A 510 46.79 -13.63 3.38
CA ARG A 510 47.03 -14.69 4.36
C ARG A 510 46.93 -14.15 5.79
N TYR A 511 46.14 -14.83 6.61
CA TYR A 511 45.89 -14.48 8.00
C TYR A 511 46.13 -15.69 8.89
N THR A 512 46.76 -15.50 10.04
CA THR A 512 47.07 -16.60 10.97
C THR A 512 46.34 -16.39 12.29
N CYS A 513 45.72 -17.45 12.81
CA CYS A 513 45.07 -17.44 14.11
C CYS A 513 46.16 -17.38 15.20
N SER A 514 46.24 -16.25 15.90
CA SER A 514 47.10 -16.04 17.08
C SER A 514 46.26 -16.13 18.35
N GLU A 515 46.89 -16.09 19.54
CA GLU A 515 46.28 -16.37 20.86
C GLU A 515 44.91 -15.69 21.08
N ASP A 516 44.72 -14.46 20.58
CA ASP A 516 43.48 -13.69 20.79
C ASP A 516 42.71 -13.31 19.51
N SER A 517 43.34 -13.32 18.32
CA SER A 517 42.69 -12.87 17.07
C SER A 517 43.49 -13.23 15.81
N TRP A 518 42.88 -12.99 14.65
CA TRP A 518 43.56 -13.07 13.35
C TRP A 518 44.67 -12.03 13.25
N THR A 519 45.83 -12.45 12.79
CA THR A 519 47.02 -11.60 12.59
C THR A 519 47.45 -11.67 11.12
N PRO A 520 47.54 -10.53 10.41
CA PRO A 520 47.09 -9.18 10.80
C PRO A 520 45.56 -9.10 11.06
N PRO A 521 45.03 -8.07 11.75
CA PRO A 521 43.59 -7.96 11.99
C PRO A 521 42.81 -7.88 10.66
N ILE A 522 41.72 -8.64 10.56
CA ILE A 522 40.84 -8.66 9.38
C ILE A 522 39.85 -7.49 9.50
N SER A 523 39.85 -6.60 8.51
CA SER A 523 38.92 -5.47 8.42
C SER A 523 37.67 -5.85 7.63
N ASP A 524 36.50 -5.37 8.06
CA ASP A 524 35.23 -5.51 7.34
C ASP A 524 35.22 -4.79 5.97
N SER A 525 36.20 -3.91 5.75
CA SER A 525 36.40 -3.16 4.50
C SER A 525 37.22 -3.90 3.44
N LEU A 526 37.59 -5.17 3.67
CA LEU A 526 38.39 -5.94 2.72
C LEU A 526 37.56 -6.26 1.45
N THR A 527 38.06 -5.83 0.30
CA THR A 527 37.41 -5.99 -1.01
C THR A 527 38.35 -6.64 -2.03
N CYS A 528 37.76 -7.08 -3.14
CA CYS A 528 38.48 -7.51 -4.32
C CYS A 528 38.63 -6.32 -5.28
N GLU A 529 39.86 -5.87 -5.50
CA GLU A 529 40.21 -4.79 -6.44
C GLU A 529 40.60 -5.36 -7.79
N GLU A 530 40.28 -4.64 -8.88
CA GLU A 530 40.56 -5.08 -10.24
C GLU A 530 42.06 -5.03 -10.51
N ASP A 531 42.65 -6.16 -10.88
CA ASP A 531 44.09 -6.28 -11.11
C ASP A 531 44.50 -5.41 -12.32
N VAL A 532 45.46 -4.50 -12.12
CA VAL A 532 45.92 -3.50 -13.09
C VAL A 532 46.43 -4.15 -14.38
N LEU A 533 46.87 -5.42 -14.32
CA LEU A 533 47.26 -6.23 -15.48
C LEU A 533 46.10 -6.53 -16.46
N THR A 534 44.85 -6.42 -16.01
CA THR A 534 43.65 -6.71 -16.82
C THR A 534 43.15 -5.50 -17.62
N LYS A 535 43.41 -4.26 -17.16
CA LYS A 535 43.08 -3.03 -17.90
C LYS A 535 44.00 -2.77 -19.11
N LEU A 536 45.20 -3.35 -19.12
CA LEU A 536 46.17 -3.21 -20.22
C LEU A 536 45.92 -4.16 -21.40
N LYS A 537 44.87 -4.99 -21.35
CA LYS A 537 44.39 -5.83 -22.47
C LYS A 537 43.10 -5.30 -23.11
N GLY A 538 42.87 -3.99 -23.04
CA GLY A 538 41.85 -3.32 -23.86
C GLY A 538 42.19 -3.38 -25.36
N ARG A 539 41.18 -3.33 -26.24
CA ARG A 539 41.36 -3.36 -27.71
C ARG A 539 42.16 -2.17 -28.28
N CYS A 540 42.41 -1.13 -27.49
CA CYS A 540 43.13 0.08 -27.88
C CYS A 540 44.60 0.03 -27.41
N GLN A 541 45.49 0.76 -28.08
CA GLN A 541 46.90 0.81 -27.70
C GLN A 541 47.10 1.59 -26.38
N PRO A 542 48.16 1.30 -25.60
CA PRO A 542 48.48 2.05 -24.39
C PRO A 542 48.57 3.57 -24.65
N GLY A 543 47.88 4.39 -23.84
CA GLY A 543 47.74 5.84 -24.05
C GLY A 543 46.44 6.28 -24.72
N GLN A 544 45.60 5.33 -25.15
CA GLN A 544 44.29 5.58 -25.76
C GLN A 544 43.16 5.06 -24.88
N LYS A 545 42.05 5.81 -24.82
CA LYS A 545 40.77 5.39 -24.25
C LYS A 545 39.77 5.08 -25.35
N GLN A 546 38.88 4.14 -25.07
CA GLN A 546 37.81 3.78 -25.99
C GLN A 546 36.61 4.72 -25.77
N LEU A 547 36.25 5.50 -26.79
CA LEU A 547 35.04 6.33 -26.78
C LEU A 547 34.11 5.82 -27.89
N GLY A 548 33.16 4.97 -27.53
CA GLY A 548 32.33 4.24 -28.49
C GLY A 548 33.07 3.07 -29.15
N SER A 549 33.15 3.05 -30.49
CA SER A 549 33.85 2.04 -31.29
C SER A 549 35.25 2.46 -31.75
N GLU A 550 35.69 3.68 -31.41
CA GLU A 550 36.98 4.23 -31.82
C GLU A 550 37.90 4.46 -30.62
N CYS A 551 39.21 4.33 -30.84
CA CYS A 551 40.25 4.58 -29.84
C CYS A 551 40.76 6.01 -30.00
N ILE A 552 40.57 6.84 -28.97
CA ILE A 552 41.04 8.23 -28.92
C ILE A 552 42.12 8.40 -27.84
N CYS A 553 43.00 9.40 -27.97
CA CYS A 553 44.02 9.67 -26.95
C CYS A 553 43.40 10.05 -25.60
N MET A 554 44.00 9.59 -24.51
CA MET A 554 43.64 9.98 -23.14
C MET A 554 44.03 11.45 -22.88
N SER A 555 43.30 12.12 -22.00
CA SER A 555 43.63 13.44 -21.46
C SER A 555 44.55 13.29 -20.24
N PRO A 556 45.78 13.86 -20.25
CA PRO A 556 46.76 13.69 -19.17
C PRO A 556 46.30 14.16 -17.79
N GLU A 557 45.42 15.16 -17.71
CA GLU A 557 44.94 15.71 -16.43
C GLU A 557 43.68 15.01 -15.91
N GLU A 558 42.77 14.62 -16.81
CA GLU A 558 41.46 14.09 -16.44
C GLU A 558 41.47 12.56 -16.28
N ASP A 559 42.18 11.84 -17.15
CA ASP A 559 42.11 10.37 -17.21
C ASP A 559 43.21 9.67 -16.38
N CYS A 560 44.24 10.38 -15.94
CA CYS A 560 45.43 9.82 -15.27
C CYS A 560 45.49 10.14 -13.76
N SER A 561 44.37 9.93 -13.04
CA SER A 561 44.23 10.25 -11.60
C SER A 561 44.76 9.18 -10.63
N HIS A 562 45.05 7.96 -11.11
CA HIS A 562 45.52 6.84 -10.28
C HIS A 562 47.03 6.60 -10.41
N TYR A 563 47.65 6.10 -9.34
CA TYR A 563 49.08 5.78 -9.28
C TYR A 563 49.49 4.85 -10.43
N SER A 564 50.33 5.37 -11.33
CA SER A 564 51.05 4.59 -12.33
C SER A 564 52.55 4.75 -12.07
N GLU A 565 53.35 3.79 -12.55
CA GLU A 565 54.81 3.81 -12.34
C GLU A 565 55.44 5.13 -12.85
N ASP A 566 56.38 5.69 -12.10
CA ASP A 566 57.13 6.86 -12.53
C ASP A 566 58.10 6.50 -13.65
N LEU A 567 58.17 7.33 -14.69
CA LEU A 567 59.09 7.19 -15.83
C LEU A 567 59.96 8.45 -15.95
N CYS A 568 61.19 8.26 -16.40
CA CYS A 568 62.08 9.36 -16.78
C CYS A 568 61.96 9.62 -18.28
N VAL A 569 61.56 10.85 -18.64
CA VAL A 569 61.22 11.26 -20.00
C VAL A 569 62.07 12.46 -20.40
N PHE A 570 62.50 12.51 -21.66
CA PHE A 570 63.19 13.66 -22.26
C PHE A 570 62.27 14.42 -23.20
N ASP A 571 62.19 15.73 -23.03
CA ASP A 571 61.48 16.63 -23.95
C ASP A 571 62.46 17.26 -24.94
N THR A 572 62.22 17.03 -26.23
CA THR A 572 63.07 17.55 -27.32
C THR A 572 63.03 19.06 -27.45
N ASP A 573 61.91 19.69 -27.10
CA ASP A 573 61.70 21.12 -27.33
C ASP A 573 62.39 21.97 -26.25
N THR A 574 62.26 21.54 -25.00
CA THR A 574 62.92 22.19 -23.86
C THR A 574 64.33 21.68 -23.61
N SER A 575 64.74 20.59 -24.28
CA SER A 575 66.02 19.91 -24.09
C SER A 575 66.30 19.51 -22.63
N HIS A 576 65.24 19.21 -21.88
CA HIS A 576 65.29 18.86 -20.45
C HIS A 576 64.63 17.49 -20.21
N TYR A 577 65.05 16.76 -19.17
CA TYR A 577 64.42 15.51 -18.75
C TYR A 577 63.69 15.67 -17.41
N PHE A 578 62.54 15.03 -17.26
CA PHE A 578 61.73 15.12 -16.06
C PHE A 578 61.02 13.80 -15.76
N THR A 579 60.59 13.64 -14.50
CA THR A 579 59.84 12.47 -14.06
C THR A 579 58.36 12.67 -14.37
N SER A 580 57.76 11.73 -15.09
CA SER A 580 56.33 11.72 -15.43
C SER A 580 55.73 10.35 -15.17
N SER A 581 54.50 10.29 -14.69
CA SER A 581 53.79 9.02 -14.51
C SER A 581 53.56 8.33 -15.86
N ALA A 582 53.62 7.01 -15.89
CA ALA A 582 53.47 6.22 -17.12
C ALA A 582 52.17 6.51 -17.89
N CYS A 583 51.06 6.80 -17.19
CA CYS A 583 49.79 7.18 -17.82
C CYS A 583 49.92 8.52 -18.56
N LYS A 584 50.46 9.55 -17.89
CA LYS A 584 50.64 10.89 -18.48
C LYS A 584 51.57 10.85 -19.69
N PHE A 585 52.70 10.17 -19.58
CA PHE A 585 53.64 10.01 -20.70
C PHE A 585 52.98 9.41 -21.95
N LEU A 586 52.21 8.33 -21.79
CA LEU A 586 51.54 7.68 -22.93
C LEU A 586 50.41 8.53 -23.52
N ALA A 587 49.67 9.25 -22.68
CA ALA A 587 48.63 10.18 -23.11
C ALA A 587 49.23 11.34 -23.92
N GLU A 588 50.31 11.96 -23.40
CA GLU A 588 51.03 13.04 -24.07
C GLU A 588 51.71 12.58 -25.36
N LYS A 589 52.27 11.37 -25.39
CA LYS A 589 52.85 10.77 -26.61
C LYS A 589 51.79 10.50 -27.68
N CYS A 590 50.56 10.14 -27.29
CA CYS A 590 49.46 9.97 -28.22
C CYS A 590 49.02 11.32 -28.84
N LEU A 591 48.98 12.38 -28.02
CA LEU A 591 48.61 13.74 -28.47
C LEU A 591 49.71 14.38 -29.33
N ASN A 592 50.97 14.28 -28.91
CA ASN A 592 52.12 15.01 -29.46
C ASN A 592 53.26 14.05 -29.86
N ASN A 593 52.98 13.20 -30.85
CA ASN A 593 53.72 11.99 -31.25
C ASN A 593 55.23 12.15 -31.61
N GLN A 594 55.86 13.31 -31.42
CA GLN A 594 57.26 13.54 -31.79
C GLN A 594 58.12 14.31 -30.77
N HIS A 595 57.58 14.74 -29.63
CA HIS A 595 58.30 15.67 -28.72
C HIS A 595 58.84 15.03 -27.43
N LEU A 596 58.39 13.83 -27.07
CA LEU A 596 58.75 13.17 -25.81
C LEU A 596 59.39 11.80 -26.06
N ASP A 597 60.64 11.65 -25.64
CA ASP A 597 61.41 10.42 -25.72
C ASP A 597 61.53 9.74 -24.36
N PHE A 598 61.30 8.42 -24.31
CA PHE A 598 61.48 7.62 -23.11
C PHE A 598 62.98 7.41 -22.81
N LEU A 599 63.41 7.61 -21.56
CA LEU A 599 64.78 7.32 -21.12
C LEU A 599 64.87 6.01 -20.34
N HIS A 600 64.22 5.92 -19.18
CA HIS A 600 64.17 4.70 -18.37
C HIS A 600 62.98 4.69 -17.40
N ILE A 601 62.71 3.52 -16.81
CA ILE A 601 61.67 3.34 -15.78
C ILE A 601 62.22 3.85 -14.43
N GLY A 602 61.36 4.49 -13.64
CA GLY A 602 61.72 5.14 -12.38
C GLY A 602 61.87 6.65 -12.52
N SER A 603 62.08 7.33 -11.39
CA SER A 603 62.35 8.77 -11.36
C SER A 603 63.70 9.11 -12.01
N CYS A 604 63.79 10.29 -12.63
CA CYS A 604 65.04 10.77 -13.22
C CYS A 604 66.08 11.02 -12.12
N GLN A 605 66.99 10.07 -11.93
CA GLN A 605 68.13 10.18 -11.04
C GLN A 605 69.43 10.07 -11.82
N ASP A 606 70.43 10.88 -11.44
CA ASP A 606 71.76 10.81 -12.04
C ASP A 606 72.38 9.43 -11.80
N GLY A 607 72.77 8.78 -12.89
CA GLY A 607 73.33 7.44 -12.84
C GLY A 607 73.51 6.84 -14.23
N PRO A 608 74.06 5.61 -14.30
CA PRO A 608 74.40 4.96 -15.57
C PRO A 608 73.18 4.72 -16.47
N GLN A 609 71.96 4.62 -15.90
CA GLN A 609 70.73 4.45 -16.66
C GLN A 609 70.31 5.74 -17.39
N LEU A 610 70.50 6.90 -16.76
CA LEU A 610 70.21 8.21 -17.37
C LEU A 610 71.26 8.56 -18.43
N GLU A 611 72.55 8.35 -18.13
CA GLU A 611 73.65 8.55 -19.09
C GLU A 611 73.45 7.67 -20.33
N TRP A 612 73.11 6.40 -20.13
CA TRP A 612 72.79 5.49 -21.23
C TRP A 612 71.53 5.94 -21.98
N GLY A 613 70.46 6.35 -21.30
CA GLY A 613 69.24 6.85 -21.94
C GLY A 613 69.53 8.04 -22.87
N LEU A 614 70.37 8.98 -22.45
CA LEU A 614 70.77 10.15 -23.25
C LEU A 614 71.69 9.77 -24.43
N GLU A 615 72.65 8.86 -24.23
CA GLU A 615 73.48 8.33 -25.33
C GLU A 615 72.63 7.54 -26.35
N ARG A 616 71.74 6.68 -25.86
CA ARG A 616 70.79 5.88 -26.66
C ARG A 616 69.92 6.78 -27.53
N ARG A 617 69.43 7.90 -27.01
CA ARG A 617 68.69 8.90 -27.80
C ARG A 617 69.56 9.57 -28.88
N LYS A 618 70.81 9.91 -28.58
CA LYS A 618 71.71 10.48 -29.61
C LYS A 618 71.92 9.50 -30.76
N LEU A 619 72.13 8.23 -30.44
CA LEU A 619 72.30 7.15 -31.41
C LEU A 619 71.01 6.85 -32.19
N SER A 620 69.83 7.02 -31.57
CA SER A 620 68.54 6.69 -32.18
C SER A 620 68.19 7.51 -33.43
N SER A 621 68.74 8.72 -33.55
CA SER A 621 68.58 9.56 -34.74
C SER A 621 69.13 8.90 -36.01
N ASN A 622 70.17 8.07 -35.87
CA ASN A 622 70.82 7.32 -36.95
C ASN A 622 70.29 5.88 -37.09
N SER A 623 69.30 5.48 -36.28
CA SER A 623 68.69 4.14 -36.36
C SER A 623 67.63 4.10 -37.46
N THR A 624 67.73 3.09 -38.32
CA THR A 624 66.76 2.81 -39.39
C THR A 624 65.53 2.06 -38.88
N LYS A 625 65.69 1.24 -37.83
CA LYS A 625 64.60 0.58 -37.11
C LYS A 625 64.17 1.38 -35.89
N LYS A 626 62.86 1.63 -35.75
CA LYS A 626 62.20 2.20 -34.57
C LYS A 626 60.91 1.42 -34.31
N GLU A 627 61.00 0.37 -33.50
CA GLU A 627 59.88 -0.55 -33.20
C GLU A 627 59.33 -0.26 -31.80
N SER A 628 58.01 -0.05 -31.66
CA SER A 628 57.40 0.20 -30.36
C SER A 628 57.36 -1.07 -29.48
N CYS A 629 57.75 -0.94 -28.22
CA CYS A 629 57.82 -2.03 -27.25
C CYS A 629 57.45 -1.54 -25.84
N GLY A 630 56.20 -1.75 -25.44
CA GLY A 630 55.68 -1.19 -24.18
C GLY A 630 55.75 0.34 -24.19
N TYR A 631 56.42 0.92 -23.19
CA TYR A 631 56.67 2.38 -23.10
C TYR A 631 57.80 2.86 -24.03
N ASP A 632 58.63 1.95 -24.51
CA ASP A 632 59.93 2.23 -25.13
C ASP A 632 59.91 2.01 -26.65
N THR A 633 60.93 2.51 -27.34
CA THR A 633 61.16 2.29 -28.79
C THR A 633 62.46 1.54 -28.98
N CYS A 634 62.39 0.30 -29.48
CA CYS A 634 63.57 -0.49 -29.75
C CYS A 634 64.22 -0.07 -31.07
N TYR A 635 65.53 0.11 -31.04
CA TYR A 635 66.33 0.54 -32.18
C TYR A 635 67.02 -0.64 -32.88
N ASP A 636 67.82 -0.37 -33.93
CA ASP A 636 68.50 -1.39 -34.74
C ASP A 636 69.28 -2.42 -33.91
N TRP A 637 69.82 -2.00 -32.76
CA TRP A 637 70.62 -2.82 -31.84
C TRP A 637 69.81 -3.51 -30.74
N GLU A 638 68.47 -3.47 -30.78
CA GLU A 638 67.58 -4.01 -29.76
C GLU A 638 66.45 -4.86 -30.36
N LYS A 639 65.86 -5.72 -29.52
CA LYS A 639 64.62 -6.43 -29.81
C LYS A 639 63.63 -6.32 -28.67
N CYS A 640 62.34 -6.26 -29.00
CA CYS A 640 61.28 -6.26 -28.01
C CYS A 640 61.09 -7.66 -27.40
N SER A 641 61.12 -7.77 -26.07
CA SER A 641 60.80 -9.02 -25.37
C SER A 641 59.30 -9.08 -25.06
N ALA A 642 58.57 -10.02 -25.67
CA ALA A 642 57.11 -10.13 -25.56
C ALA A 642 56.60 -10.44 -24.13
N SER A 643 57.44 -10.98 -23.24
CA SER A 643 57.05 -11.33 -21.87
C SER A 643 57.27 -10.20 -20.85
N ILE A 644 58.08 -9.18 -21.18
CA ILE A 644 58.47 -8.09 -20.26
C ILE A 644 58.18 -6.71 -20.88
N SER A 645 57.76 -6.64 -22.14
CA SER A 645 57.44 -5.41 -22.87
C SER A 645 58.57 -4.37 -22.81
N LYS A 646 59.83 -4.84 -22.86
CA LYS A 646 61.04 -4.02 -22.73
C LYS A 646 62.05 -4.35 -23.83
N CYS A 647 62.80 -3.36 -24.27
CA CYS A 647 63.87 -3.52 -25.26
C CYS A 647 65.08 -4.21 -24.63
N VAL A 648 65.54 -5.29 -25.27
CA VAL A 648 66.73 -6.04 -24.85
C VAL A 648 67.81 -5.88 -25.91
N CYS A 649 69.03 -5.57 -25.47
CA CYS A 649 70.20 -5.43 -26.32
C CYS A 649 70.46 -6.69 -27.15
N LEU A 650 70.73 -6.52 -28.44
CA LEU A 650 71.25 -7.59 -29.28
C LEU A 650 72.73 -7.85 -28.96
N LEU A 651 73.18 -9.05 -29.27
CA LEU A 651 74.62 -9.33 -29.33
C LEU A 651 75.18 -8.87 -30.68
N PRO A 652 76.41 -8.35 -30.78
CA PRO A 652 76.98 -7.87 -32.05
C PRO A 652 76.85 -8.82 -33.26
N PRO A 653 76.95 -10.17 -33.12
CA PRO A 653 76.73 -11.09 -34.23
C PRO A 653 75.29 -11.14 -34.76
N GLN A 654 74.32 -10.69 -33.96
CA GLN A 654 72.89 -10.65 -34.31
C GLN A 654 72.54 -9.42 -35.16
N CYS A 655 73.48 -8.49 -35.31
CA CYS A 655 73.35 -7.34 -36.20
C CYS A 655 73.56 -7.73 -37.66
N PHE A 656 72.70 -7.23 -38.55
CA PHE A 656 72.80 -7.49 -39.98
C PHE A 656 73.99 -6.73 -40.59
N LYS A 657 74.87 -7.42 -41.33
CA LYS A 657 76.13 -6.86 -41.89
C LYS A 657 75.96 -5.91 -43.09
N GLY A 658 74.73 -5.47 -43.38
CA GLY A 658 74.37 -4.66 -44.55
C GLY A 658 73.79 -3.28 -44.21
N GLY A 659 74.27 -2.63 -43.15
CA GLY A 659 73.84 -1.28 -42.79
C GLY A 659 74.55 -0.19 -43.61
N SER A 660 73.80 0.82 -44.06
CA SER A 660 74.27 1.94 -44.89
C SER A 660 75.16 2.95 -44.15
N GLN A 661 75.15 2.95 -42.82
CA GLN A 661 76.00 3.82 -41.98
C GLN A 661 77.04 3.00 -41.22
N LEU A 662 78.31 3.21 -41.60
CA LEU A 662 79.48 2.57 -41.02
C LEU A 662 80.24 3.57 -40.15
N TYR A 663 80.80 3.10 -39.05
CA TYR A 663 81.62 3.88 -38.13
C TYR A 663 82.99 3.23 -37.97
N CYS A 664 84.04 4.06 -37.94
CA CYS A 664 85.36 3.62 -37.54
C CYS A 664 85.47 3.73 -36.02
N VAL A 665 85.69 2.60 -35.35
CA VAL A 665 85.69 2.54 -33.89
C VAL A 665 86.91 1.84 -33.33
N LYS A 666 87.24 2.23 -32.10
CA LYS A 666 88.25 1.58 -31.26
C LYS A 666 87.56 0.86 -30.11
N MET A 667 87.78 -0.46 -30.00
CA MET A 667 87.16 -1.28 -28.95
C MET A 667 88.05 -1.34 -27.71
N GLY A 668 87.55 -0.80 -26.59
CA GLY A 668 88.25 -0.82 -25.30
C GLY A 668 89.66 -0.23 -25.36
N SER A 669 90.63 -0.97 -24.83
CA SER A 669 92.06 -0.62 -24.81
C SER A 669 92.85 -1.20 -25.99
N SER A 670 92.19 -1.76 -27.01
CA SER A 670 92.86 -2.26 -28.22
C SER A 670 93.37 -1.13 -29.10
N THR A 671 94.52 -1.30 -29.75
CA THR A 671 95.06 -0.36 -30.75
C THR A 671 94.49 -0.59 -32.17
N SER A 672 93.69 -1.62 -32.38
CA SER A 672 93.11 -1.96 -33.68
C SER A 672 91.84 -1.15 -33.99
N GLU A 673 91.83 -0.43 -35.10
CA GLU A 673 90.64 0.23 -35.64
C GLU A 673 89.78 -0.78 -36.42
N LYS A 674 88.46 -0.77 -36.19
CA LYS A 674 87.52 -1.63 -36.91
C LYS A 674 86.36 -0.82 -37.47
N THR A 675 85.98 -1.16 -38.69
CA THR A 675 84.75 -0.65 -39.31
C THR A 675 83.58 -1.49 -38.83
N VAL A 676 82.59 -0.87 -38.22
CA VAL A 676 81.39 -1.53 -37.68
C VAL A 676 80.12 -0.76 -38.09
N SER A 677 78.99 -1.44 -38.09
CA SER A 677 77.67 -0.85 -38.33
C SER A 677 77.12 -0.12 -37.10
N ILE A 678 76.16 0.80 -37.28
CA ILE A 678 75.44 1.45 -36.17
C ILE A 678 74.79 0.43 -35.20
N CYS A 679 74.28 -0.69 -35.72
CA CYS A 679 73.74 -1.78 -34.90
C CYS A 679 74.82 -2.38 -33.98
N GLU A 680 76.03 -2.63 -34.50
CA GLU A 680 77.12 -3.18 -33.68
C GLU A 680 77.62 -2.17 -32.65
N VAL A 681 77.70 -0.88 -33.00
CA VAL A 681 78.05 0.19 -32.05
C VAL A 681 77.02 0.27 -30.92
N GLY A 682 75.73 0.31 -31.27
CA GLY A 682 74.63 0.35 -30.33
C GLY A 682 74.58 -0.89 -29.44
N ALA A 683 74.81 -2.09 -29.99
CA ALA A 683 74.80 -3.35 -29.25
C ALA A 683 75.94 -3.42 -28.22
N ILE A 684 77.14 -2.93 -28.58
CA ILE A 684 78.30 -2.90 -27.67
C ILE A 684 78.06 -1.91 -26.52
N ARG A 685 77.53 -0.71 -26.83
CA ARG A 685 77.21 0.30 -25.81
C ARG A 685 76.05 -0.13 -24.91
N CYS A 686 75.01 -0.75 -25.47
CA CYS A 686 73.87 -1.29 -24.72
C CYS A 686 74.28 -2.37 -23.72
N ALA A 687 75.31 -3.17 -24.05
CA ALA A 687 75.93 -4.13 -23.14
C ALA A 687 76.94 -3.49 -22.14
N ASN A 688 76.97 -2.16 -22.05
CA ASN A 688 77.86 -1.35 -21.20
C ASN A 688 79.36 -1.63 -21.42
N LYS A 689 79.77 -1.90 -22.67
CA LYS A 689 81.17 -2.08 -23.06
C LYS A 689 81.74 -0.82 -23.70
N LYS A 690 83.02 -0.52 -23.42
CA LYS A 690 83.71 0.68 -23.94
C LYS A 690 83.98 0.55 -25.44
N VAL A 691 83.43 1.48 -26.23
CA VAL A 691 83.75 1.66 -27.65
C VAL A 691 83.84 3.15 -27.96
N GLU A 692 84.95 3.56 -28.55
CA GLU A 692 85.21 4.96 -28.92
C GLU A 692 84.99 5.12 -30.43
N ILE A 693 84.10 6.03 -30.82
CA ILE A 693 83.85 6.34 -32.23
C ILE A 693 84.85 7.41 -32.65
N LEU A 694 85.72 7.09 -33.61
CA LEU A 694 86.74 8.02 -34.11
C LEU A 694 86.13 8.99 -35.13
N TYR A 695 85.45 8.45 -36.15
CA TYR A 695 84.72 9.23 -37.15
C TYR A 695 83.68 8.36 -37.89
N PRO A 696 82.62 8.96 -38.47
CA PRO A 696 81.69 8.26 -39.35
C PRO A 696 82.38 7.90 -40.68
N GLY A 697 82.31 6.63 -41.09
CA GLY A 697 82.97 6.11 -42.30
C GLY A 697 83.72 4.78 -42.06
N ARG A 698 84.41 4.29 -43.10
CA ARG A 698 85.31 3.12 -42.97
C ARG A 698 86.65 3.55 -42.39
N CYS A 699 87.25 2.72 -41.54
CA CYS A 699 88.62 2.94 -41.10
C CYS A 699 89.58 2.88 -42.29
N SER A 700 90.59 3.75 -42.27
CA SER A 700 91.73 3.63 -43.18
C SER A 700 92.47 2.34 -42.86
N ALA A 701 92.77 1.53 -43.89
CA ALA A 701 93.30 0.17 -43.74
C ALA A 701 94.65 0.12 -43.02
#